data_AF-W3VPS9-F1
#
_entry.id   AF-W3VPS9-F1
#
_cell.length_a   1.000
_cell.length_b   1.000
_cell.length_c   1.000
_cell.angle_alpha   90.00
_cell.angle_beta   90.00
_cell.angle_gamma   90.00
#
_symmetry.space_group_name_H-M   'P 1'
#
loop_
_entity.id
_entity.type
_entity.pdbx_description
1 polymer ?
#
loop_
_entity_poly.entity_id
_entity_poly.type
_entity_poly.pdbx_seq_one_letter_code
_entity_poly.pdbx_strand_id
1 'polypeptide(L)'
;MTSTTTSTRRSTLAAIDPNQNNGHIASTLPVPSSAVKSAKTYQPRASMIPQQSNPVRNVSATAATAATATTTAGASTRESLLQSTQQPITSTAVHSASHSARRADSGMYAGRQSVASAGRQSVAVTTPATPNSRRSMVGRLSIAPGNIGNTGGSGVRETRPIKDKHYKTRMGLTVKEHLERTGFTMVGWDVNKGVHEPTQSAFVGMFKHIYATCIDTNFQMGADGKKFEDEVLMLMKEIKYPAADELSKTKLTAAGSQSHWPYCLAMLEWMVNLGNQAETIGTGPRSRPDEIDDLQSLFFPYLWDCYDRFWQNEDTYPEEHAKLGVRFEHKNAAIERELRELQQDHARLEAELADYLNNDSPLKVERSENDMLTKDISKFHKYYDEVLVPKLDKTKKAIERLIKEIALTEKEIDDKNKRRLDLQQQVNAQEMSAEEYERMLAERNRLSKRLEVLGEQNKKAAGDGWSLEIAIAKKQADTEDRISKFNPLARSIALLPFQLASGGVVEELELTPSNPSTMLQAGVDIKGSFRRQIEVLRSHEADRYRQASKRRLTMQEEYEKLQEAVAAQEAQLGSDRERCDALARQAAEYEKSCKTVQERYKADESKLERSTYETEASGSVHLQQAESRLTSLQLSAEHKEEEWSRQRSRMDEDMLSFVVLLSKMKGDVTGQLREIQAAVALKSRDD
;
A
#
# COMPACT_ATOMS: atom_id res chain seq x y z
N MET A 1 -25.24 -2.20 69.74
CA MET A 1 -24.89 -0.93 70.43
C MET A 1 -24.14 -0.05 69.45
N THR A 2 -24.24 1.27 69.61
CA THR A 2 -23.38 2.31 68.97
C THR A 2 -21.92 2.20 69.47
N SER A 3 -20.85 2.74 68.88
CA SER A 3 -20.54 3.51 67.64
C SER A 3 -18.99 3.40 67.43
N THR A 4 -18.19 4.09 66.58
CA THR A 4 -18.25 5.36 65.81
C THR A 4 -17.47 5.30 64.48
N THR A 5 -17.71 6.31 63.64
CA THR A 5 -16.97 6.75 62.44
C THR A 5 -15.49 7.15 62.64
N THR A 6 -14.66 7.05 61.58
CA THR A 6 -13.66 8.08 61.22
C THR A 6 -13.41 8.09 59.69
N SER A 7 -12.87 9.19 59.14
CA SER A 7 -12.73 9.42 57.69
C SER A 7 -11.42 10.15 57.35
N THR A 8 -10.76 9.78 56.24
CA THR A 8 -9.68 10.57 55.61
C THR A 8 -9.69 10.40 54.08
N ARG A 9 -9.22 11.42 53.33
CA ARG A 9 -9.21 11.51 51.85
C ARG A 9 -7.79 11.56 51.28
N ARG A 10 -7.64 11.18 50.00
CA ARG A 10 -6.48 11.43 49.09
C ARG A 10 -5.18 10.69 49.52
N SER A 11 -4.18 10.44 48.66
CA SER A 11 -3.84 11.06 47.36
C SER A 11 -3.20 10.07 46.36
N THR A 12 -2.97 10.53 45.13
CA THR A 12 -2.30 9.80 44.03
C THR A 12 -0.77 9.71 44.18
N LEU A 13 -0.17 8.87 43.32
CA LEU A 13 1.27 8.64 43.12
C LEU A 13 2.15 9.91 43.12
N ALA A 14 3.39 9.73 43.57
CA ALA A 14 4.51 10.65 43.34
C ALA A 14 5.44 10.12 42.22
N ALA A 15 6.11 11.02 41.51
CA ALA A 15 6.99 10.69 40.38
C ALA A 15 8.43 10.32 40.81
N ILE A 16 9.16 9.68 39.90
CA ILE A 16 10.61 9.43 40.01
C ILE A 16 11.32 10.33 38.99
N ASP A 17 12.30 11.11 39.45
CA ASP A 17 13.19 11.92 38.62
C ASP A 17 14.61 11.90 39.22
N PRO A 18 15.62 11.34 38.52
CA PRO A 18 17.00 11.34 38.98
C PRO A 18 17.95 11.97 37.95
N ASN A 19 18.08 13.29 37.94
CA ASN A 19 19.15 13.99 37.23
C ASN A 19 19.85 15.03 38.13
N GLN A 20 20.82 14.58 38.93
CA GLN A 20 21.81 15.42 39.61
C GLN A 20 23.22 14.83 39.46
N ASN A 21 24.23 15.67 39.69
CA ASN A 21 25.51 15.61 38.98
C ASN A 21 26.72 15.81 39.91
N ASN A 22 27.84 15.21 39.49
CA ASN A 22 29.23 15.58 39.79
C ASN A 22 29.87 15.11 41.12
N GLY A 23 31.12 14.62 41.05
CA GLY A 23 31.93 14.17 42.20
C GLY A 23 33.14 13.29 41.82
N HIS A 24 34.35 13.86 41.79
CA HIS A 24 35.61 13.20 41.39
C HIS A 24 36.15 12.15 42.38
N ILE A 25 36.94 11.18 41.86
CA ILE A 25 38.29 10.76 42.32
C ILE A 25 38.92 9.83 41.24
N ALA A 26 40.24 9.56 41.26
CA ALA A 26 41.01 9.08 40.09
C ALA A 26 42.08 7.99 40.34
N SER A 27 42.32 7.16 39.31
CA SER A 27 43.55 6.37 39.04
C SER A 27 43.45 5.78 37.60
N THR A 28 44.30 5.96 36.57
CA THR A 28 45.77 6.05 36.34
C THR A 28 46.45 4.74 35.92
N LEU A 29 46.81 4.66 34.61
CA LEU A 29 47.89 3.88 33.98
C LEU A 29 47.73 2.34 33.85
N PRO A 30 48.50 1.65 32.96
CA PRO A 30 49.39 2.15 31.89
C PRO A 30 49.10 1.57 30.47
N VAL A 31 49.74 2.18 29.45
CA VAL A 31 49.95 1.60 28.10
C VAL A 31 51.44 1.30 27.91
N PRO A 32 51.85 0.15 27.34
CA PRO A 32 53.26 -0.14 27.08
C PRO A 32 53.81 0.64 25.86
N SER A 33 55.10 0.96 25.89
CA SER A 33 55.81 1.61 24.78
C SER A 33 57.24 1.10 24.60
N SER A 34 57.67 0.92 23.36
CA SER A 34 59.06 0.81 22.87
C SER A 34 58.98 1.00 21.34
N ALA A 35 59.69 1.92 20.65
CA ALA A 35 61.12 2.28 20.62
C ALA A 35 61.97 1.19 19.89
N VAL A 36 62.95 1.48 19.00
CA VAL A 36 63.89 2.63 18.89
C VAL A 36 64.29 3.01 17.43
N LYS A 37 64.39 4.34 17.18
CA LYS A 37 65.22 5.16 16.24
C LYS A 37 66.14 4.56 15.15
N SER A 38 66.19 5.23 13.97
CA SER A 38 67.39 5.91 13.36
C SER A 38 66.95 6.81 12.17
N ALA A 39 67.11 8.14 12.15
CA ALA A 39 68.28 8.95 11.74
C ALA A 39 68.95 8.50 10.39
N LYS A 40 69.07 9.27 9.27
CA LYS A 40 69.16 10.72 8.88
C LYS A 40 70.60 11.16 8.53
N THR A 41 70.89 11.58 7.27
CA THR A 41 71.97 12.53 6.87
C THR A 41 71.94 12.96 5.36
N TYR A 42 72.19 14.27 5.15
CA TYR A 42 72.59 15.14 4.00
C TYR A 42 72.78 14.74 2.49
N GLN A 43 72.74 15.80 1.65
CA GLN A 43 73.09 15.96 0.22
C GLN A 43 74.62 16.29 0.02
N PRO A 44 75.19 16.89 -1.08
CA PRO A 44 74.69 17.33 -2.41
C PRO A 44 75.63 17.20 -3.67
N ARG A 45 75.09 17.48 -4.88
CA ARG A 45 75.64 18.19 -6.09
C ARG A 45 74.66 17.98 -7.29
N ALA A 46 74.31 18.92 -8.18
CA ALA A 46 75.06 19.82 -9.09
C ALA A 46 75.74 19.08 -10.28
N SER A 47 75.66 19.49 -11.56
CA SER A 47 75.07 20.68 -12.22
C SER A 47 75.03 20.59 -13.78
N MET A 48 74.24 21.48 -14.43
CA MET A 48 74.35 22.12 -15.79
C MET A 48 73.23 21.78 -16.81
N ILE A 49 72.39 22.71 -17.35
CA ILE A 49 72.55 23.90 -18.25
C ILE A 49 72.44 23.53 -19.77
N PRO A 50 71.73 24.26 -20.69
CA PRO A 50 70.67 25.31 -20.56
C PRO A 50 69.51 25.36 -21.62
N GLN A 51 68.46 26.17 -21.32
CA GLN A 51 67.61 27.08 -22.15
C GLN A 51 67.03 26.79 -23.59
N GLN A 52 65.95 27.56 -23.89
CA GLN A 52 65.36 28.02 -25.17
C GLN A 52 64.23 27.19 -25.85
N SER A 53 63.25 27.76 -26.59
CA SER A 53 62.42 28.99 -26.37
C SER A 53 61.28 29.14 -27.41
N ASN A 54 60.01 29.26 -26.95
CA ASN A 54 58.82 29.76 -27.68
C ASN A 54 58.51 29.12 -29.08
N PRO A 55 57.66 29.70 -29.97
CA PRO A 55 56.26 29.26 -30.00
C PRO A 55 55.74 28.86 -31.40
N VAL A 56 54.55 28.26 -31.47
CA VAL A 56 53.81 28.03 -32.74
C VAL A 56 52.41 28.64 -32.67
N ARG A 57 52.00 29.25 -33.80
CA ARG A 57 50.73 29.94 -34.09
C ARG A 57 50.25 29.43 -35.46
N ASN A 58 48.95 29.58 -35.76
CA ASN A 58 48.25 29.49 -37.08
C ASN A 58 47.21 28.35 -37.16
N VAL A 59 46.13 28.41 -37.97
CA VAL A 59 45.42 29.50 -38.70
C VAL A 59 43.95 29.08 -38.91
N SER A 60 43.06 30.01 -39.28
CA SER A 60 41.61 29.78 -39.52
C SER A 60 41.25 29.54 -41.01
N ALA A 61 39.98 29.14 -41.27
CA ALA A 61 39.33 29.01 -42.60
C ALA A 61 39.82 27.81 -43.45
N THR A 62 39.14 27.26 -44.49
CA THR A 62 37.89 27.55 -45.28
C THR A 62 37.55 26.28 -46.10
N ALA A 63 36.35 25.96 -46.65
CA ALA A 63 34.93 26.25 -46.37
C ALA A 63 34.02 25.50 -47.43
N ALA A 64 32.70 25.74 -47.37
CA ALA A 64 31.70 25.65 -48.48
C ALA A 64 31.04 24.31 -48.90
N THR A 65 29.73 24.41 -49.22
CA THR A 65 28.90 23.64 -50.20
C THR A 65 28.68 22.12 -50.01
N ALA A 66 27.53 21.50 -50.33
CA ALA A 66 26.16 21.95 -50.71
C ALA A 66 25.13 20.85 -50.27
N ALA A 67 23.85 21.11 -49.99
CA ALA A 67 22.67 21.11 -50.90
C ALA A 67 22.60 19.91 -51.89
N THR A 68 21.45 19.26 -52.21
CA THR A 68 20.02 19.58 -51.99
C THR A 68 19.12 18.34 -52.22
N ALA A 69 17.88 18.34 -51.66
CA ALA A 69 16.60 17.82 -52.24
C ALA A 69 16.43 16.34 -52.72
N THR A 70 15.23 15.79 -53.03
CA THR A 70 13.81 15.87 -52.52
C THR A 70 12.94 14.79 -53.23
N THR A 71 11.84 14.32 -52.60
CA THR A 71 10.61 13.65 -53.17
C THR A 71 10.57 12.24 -53.84
N THR A 72 9.46 11.52 -53.53
CA THR A 72 8.61 10.62 -54.39
C THR A 72 9.16 9.28 -54.94
N ALA A 73 8.35 8.26 -55.33
CA ALA A 73 6.98 7.79 -54.96
C ALA A 73 6.65 6.44 -55.68
N GLY A 74 5.59 5.72 -55.25
CA GLY A 74 5.01 4.51 -55.92
C GLY A 74 5.45 3.17 -55.28
N ALA A 75 4.64 2.12 -55.08
CA ALA A 75 3.56 1.44 -55.86
C ALA A 75 4.09 0.27 -56.74
N SER A 76 3.42 -0.88 -56.96
CA SER A 76 2.24 -1.54 -56.34
C SER A 76 2.02 -2.98 -56.90
N THR A 77 1.60 -3.95 -56.06
CA THR A 77 0.98 -5.27 -56.39
C THR A 77 0.35 -5.86 -55.11
N ARG A 78 -0.86 -6.46 -54.97
CA ARG A 78 -1.93 -7.09 -55.82
C ARG A 78 -1.63 -8.47 -56.41
N GLU A 79 -2.55 -9.46 -56.44
CA GLU A 79 -3.96 -9.60 -55.91
C GLU A 79 -4.02 -10.71 -54.78
N SER A 80 -4.97 -11.61 -54.45
CA SER A 80 -6.27 -12.21 -54.92
C SER A 80 -7.11 -12.64 -53.65
N LEU A 81 -8.39 -13.10 -53.57
CA LEU A 81 -9.43 -13.77 -54.40
C LEU A 81 -9.22 -15.31 -54.58
N LEU A 82 -10.12 -16.31 -54.34
CA LEU A 82 -11.52 -16.55 -53.81
C LEU A 82 -11.65 -18.08 -53.42
N GLN A 83 -12.73 -18.75 -52.89
CA GLN A 83 -13.84 -18.50 -51.92
C GLN A 83 -14.71 -19.80 -51.70
N SER A 84 -15.38 -20.00 -50.52
CA SER A 84 -16.53 -20.94 -50.22
C SER A 84 -16.29 -22.49 -50.22
N THR A 85 -17.11 -23.43 -49.67
CA THR A 85 -18.49 -23.44 -49.06
C THR A 85 -18.75 -24.65 -48.09
N GLN A 86 -19.85 -24.61 -47.29
CA GLN A 86 -20.69 -25.72 -46.70
C GLN A 86 -20.18 -26.71 -45.60
N GLN A 87 -20.59 -26.45 -44.33
CA GLN A 87 -21.53 -27.19 -43.42
C GLN A 87 -21.93 -28.69 -43.63
N PRO A 88 -22.65 -29.36 -42.67
CA PRO A 88 -22.73 -29.26 -41.18
C PRO A 88 -22.77 -30.66 -40.46
N ILE A 89 -23.00 -30.77 -39.12
CA ILE A 89 -24.12 -31.51 -38.42
C ILE A 89 -24.26 -31.07 -36.91
N THR A 90 -25.50 -31.06 -36.34
CA THR A 90 -25.95 -31.18 -34.90
C THR A 90 -25.15 -30.48 -33.75
N SER A 91 -25.66 -29.48 -32.99
CA SER A 91 -26.82 -29.39 -32.03
C SER A 91 -26.53 -29.96 -30.62
N THR A 92 -26.95 -29.41 -29.47
CA THR A 92 -27.83 -28.27 -29.08
C THR A 92 -27.10 -27.40 -28.01
N ALA A 93 -27.29 -26.09 -27.79
CA ALA A 93 -28.39 -25.13 -27.92
C ALA A 93 -29.22 -24.88 -26.64
N VAL A 94 -28.77 -23.92 -25.81
CA VAL A 94 -29.64 -23.03 -25.00
C VAL A 94 -29.02 -21.62 -24.89
N HIS A 95 -29.89 -20.63 -25.04
CA HIS A 95 -29.70 -19.17 -25.13
C HIS A 95 -28.80 -18.55 -24.03
N SER A 96 -27.85 -17.63 -24.29
CA SER A 96 -27.88 -16.31 -25.00
C SER A 96 -28.65 -15.22 -24.23
N ALA A 97 -28.17 -13.98 -24.00
CA ALA A 97 -26.92 -13.25 -24.30
C ALA A 97 -26.80 -12.09 -23.25
N SER A 98 -25.92 -11.07 -23.26
CA SER A 98 -24.82 -10.60 -24.13
C SER A 98 -23.90 -9.73 -23.25
N HIS A 99 -22.57 -9.88 -23.31
CA HIS A 99 -21.65 -8.92 -23.95
C HIS A 99 -21.84 -7.44 -23.54
N SER A 100 -20.88 -6.78 -22.86
CA SER A 100 -19.47 -6.48 -23.23
C SER A 100 -19.36 -5.29 -24.20
N ALA A 101 -18.50 -4.27 -24.01
CA ALA A 101 -17.65 -3.86 -22.87
C ALA A 101 -17.00 -2.48 -23.19
N ARG A 102 -16.02 -2.07 -22.37
CA ARG A 102 -14.78 -1.29 -22.69
C ARG A 102 -14.68 0.13 -22.11
N ARG A 103 -13.63 0.27 -21.27
CA ARG A 103 -12.57 1.30 -21.29
C ARG A 103 -12.96 2.79 -21.45
N ALA A 104 -12.63 3.56 -20.42
CA ALA A 104 -11.81 4.77 -20.56
C ALA A 104 -10.74 4.78 -19.45
N ASP A 105 -9.74 5.65 -19.57
CA ASP A 105 -8.52 5.69 -18.76
C ASP A 105 -8.14 7.17 -18.49
N SER A 106 -7.44 7.41 -17.36
CA SER A 106 -6.64 8.61 -17.05
C SER A 106 -7.35 9.96 -16.82
N GLY A 107 -6.77 10.77 -15.92
CA GLY A 107 -7.16 12.15 -15.66
C GLY A 107 -6.75 12.66 -14.26
N MET A 108 -5.65 13.41 -14.17
CA MET A 108 -5.14 14.01 -12.92
C MET A 108 -5.69 15.45 -12.68
N TYR A 109 -5.19 16.06 -11.59
CA TYR A 109 -5.38 17.43 -11.08
C TYR A 109 -6.58 17.64 -10.13
N ALA A 110 -6.56 18.48 -9.08
CA ALA A 110 -5.57 19.12 -8.18
C ALA A 110 -6.28 20.36 -7.56
N GLY A 111 -5.91 20.80 -6.34
CA GLY A 111 -6.61 21.89 -5.62
C GLY A 111 -7.73 21.34 -4.72
N ARG A 112 -7.66 21.27 -3.39
CA ARG A 112 -7.22 22.22 -2.33
C ARG A 112 -8.13 23.45 -2.17
N GLN A 113 -8.94 23.43 -1.09
CA GLN A 113 -9.34 24.59 -0.24
C GLN A 113 -10.22 25.71 -0.84
N SER A 114 -11.00 26.50 -0.09
CA SER A 114 -11.55 26.41 1.29
C SER A 114 -12.58 27.54 1.52
N VAL A 115 -13.27 27.50 2.67
CA VAL A 115 -14.02 28.60 3.35
C VAL A 115 -15.24 29.20 2.64
N ALA A 116 -16.16 29.71 3.46
CA ALA A 116 -17.44 30.31 3.07
C ALA A 116 -17.44 31.83 3.25
N SER A 117 -18.40 32.51 2.62
CA SER A 117 -19.01 33.72 3.20
C SER A 117 -20.42 33.99 2.63
N ALA A 118 -21.13 34.88 3.31
CA ALA A 118 -22.53 35.25 3.19
C ALA A 118 -23.10 35.52 1.78
N GLY A 119 -24.42 35.28 1.63
CA GLY A 119 -25.18 35.73 0.45
C GLY A 119 -26.67 35.39 0.51
N ARG A 120 -27.50 36.24 1.13
CA ARG A 120 -28.95 36.24 0.91
C ARG A 120 -29.27 36.96 -0.40
N GLN A 121 -30.01 36.33 -1.32
CA GLN A 121 -31.33 36.78 -1.80
C GLN A 121 -31.87 35.93 -2.96
N SER A 122 -33.19 35.98 -3.15
CA SER A 122 -33.95 35.16 -4.11
C SER A 122 -34.17 35.88 -5.44
N VAL A 123 -33.94 35.21 -6.57
CA VAL A 123 -34.54 35.56 -7.87
C VAL A 123 -34.96 34.26 -8.58
N ALA A 124 -36.03 34.31 -9.37
CA ALA A 124 -36.67 33.14 -9.99
C ALA A 124 -36.14 32.82 -11.40
N VAL A 125 -36.14 31.52 -11.72
CA VAL A 125 -36.49 30.87 -13.00
C VAL A 125 -36.07 31.54 -14.32
N THR A 126 -35.25 30.83 -15.10
CA THR A 126 -35.44 30.71 -16.56
C THR A 126 -35.14 29.29 -17.04
N THR A 127 -36.10 28.65 -17.72
CA THR A 127 -35.90 27.39 -18.45
C THR A 127 -35.95 27.62 -19.97
N PRO A 128 -35.13 26.89 -20.73
CA PRO A 128 -35.43 26.52 -22.12
C PRO A 128 -35.32 25.00 -22.33
N ALA A 129 -35.99 24.37 -23.30
CA ALA A 129 -37.17 24.75 -24.08
C ALA A 129 -37.77 23.45 -24.69
N THR A 130 -39.05 23.46 -25.08
CA THR A 130 -39.70 22.34 -25.81
C THR A 130 -40.30 22.81 -27.14
N PRO A 131 -40.33 21.98 -28.20
CA PRO A 131 -41.01 22.31 -29.45
C PRO A 131 -42.14 21.33 -29.80
N ASN A 132 -43.40 21.73 -29.56
CA ASN A 132 -44.48 21.77 -30.59
C ASN A 132 -45.88 21.96 -30.00
N SER A 133 -46.51 23.09 -30.33
CA SER A 133 -47.93 23.12 -30.73
C SER A 133 -48.20 24.37 -31.60
N ARG A 134 -49.32 24.38 -32.33
CA ARG A 134 -49.62 25.38 -33.38
C ARG A 134 -50.88 26.19 -33.06
N ARG A 135 -50.77 27.53 -33.24
CA ARG A 135 -51.84 28.48 -33.61
C ARG A 135 -52.94 28.76 -32.55
N SER A 136 -53.57 29.94 -32.46
CA SER A 136 -53.21 31.28 -33.01
C SER A 136 -54.15 32.40 -32.49
N MET A 137 -53.57 33.50 -31.96
CA MET A 137 -54.06 34.92 -31.94
C MET A 137 -55.47 35.23 -31.33
N VAL A 138 -55.84 36.39 -30.77
CA VAL A 138 -55.33 37.79 -30.63
C VAL A 138 -55.71 38.28 -29.20
N GLY A 139 -55.12 39.27 -28.51
CA GLY A 139 -53.90 40.08 -28.73
C GLY A 139 -54.06 41.58 -28.33
N ARG A 140 -53.04 42.15 -27.65
CA ARG A 140 -52.77 43.60 -27.36
C ARG A 140 -53.72 44.44 -26.48
N LEU A 141 -53.21 44.82 -25.29
CA LEU A 141 -52.91 46.20 -24.80
C LEU A 141 -52.06 46.03 -23.52
N SER A 142 -50.91 46.66 -23.25
CA SER A 142 -50.37 48.03 -23.41
C SER A 142 -50.74 49.01 -22.28
N ILE A 143 -49.77 49.21 -21.36
CA ILE A 143 -49.40 50.47 -20.67
C ILE A 143 -50.46 51.20 -19.83
N ALA A 144 -50.32 51.17 -18.50
CA ALA A 144 -50.15 52.35 -17.61
C ALA A 144 -50.04 51.94 -16.11
N PRO A 145 -49.21 52.60 -15.28
CA PRO A 145 -49.19 52.42 -13.82
C PRO A 145 -50.04 53.48 -13.09
N GLY A 146 -50.65 53.14 -11.94
CA GLY A 146 -51.37 54.11 -11.11
C GLY A 146 -51.87 53.58 -9.75
N ASN A 147 -51.83 54.46 -8.75
CA ASN A 147 -52.37 54.36 -7.38
C ASN A 147 -52.18 53.08 -6.56
N ILE A 148 -51.29 53.19 -5.57
CA ILE A 148 -51.51 52.61 -4.24
C ILE A 148 -52.79 53.23 -3.66
N GLY A 149 -53.72 52.41 -3.18
CA GLY A 149 -54.99 52.88 -2.61
C GLY A 149 -55.78 51.81 -1.87
N ASN A 150 -55.58 51.72 -0.55
CA ASN A 150 -56.46 51.06 0.43
C ASN A 150 -57.01 49.65 0.10
N THR A 151 -56.31 48.61 0.55
CA THR A 151 -56.83 47.23 0.62
C THR A 151 -56.74 46.61 2.02
N GLY A 152 -57.07 47.40 3.05
CA GLY A 152 -57.50 46.84 4.35
C GLY A 152 -58.87 46.18 4.19
N GLY A 153 -58.89 44.95 3.64
CA GLY A 153 -60.14 44.32 3.20
C GLY A 153 -59.98 43.02 2.40
N SER A 154 -58.89 42.26 2.60
CA SER A 154 -58.74 40.92 2.03
C SER A 154 -59.35 39.86 2.96
N GLY A 155 -60.69 39.85 3.09
CA GLY A 155 -61.39 38.70 3.65
C GLY A 155 -61.03 37.44 2.84
N VAL A 156 -60.74 36.33 3.53
CA VAL A 156 -60.27 35.10 2.88
C VAL A 156 -61.44 34.51 2.08
N ARG A 157 -61.41 34.73 0.76
CA ARG A 157 -62.34 34.07 -0.16
C ARG A 157 -62.17 32.57 -0.08
N GLU A 158 -63.26 31.83 -0.28
CA GLU A 158 -63.26 30.37 -0.21
C GLU A 158 -62.31 29.80 -1.27
N THR A 159 -61.16 29.28 -0.81
CA THR A 159 -60.11 28.73 -1.67
C THR A 159 -60.36 27.28 -2.04
N ARG A 160 -61.23 26.58 -1.30
CA ARG A 160 -61.60 25.19 -1.60
C ARG A 160 -62.48 25.14 -2.86
N PRO A 161 -62.33 24.14 -3.74
CA PRO A 161 -63.14 24.00 -4.94
C PRO A 161 -64.54 23.43 -4.61
N ILE A 162 -65.29 24.08 -3.73
CA ILE A 162 -66.59 23.62 -3.20
C ILE A 162 -67.68 23.40 -4.28
N LYS A 163 -67.50 23.98 -5.46
CA LYS A 163 -68.39 23.84 -6.63
C LYS A 163 -68.02 22.65 -7.52
N ASP A 164 -66.86 22.03 -7.33
CA ASP A 164 -66.51 20.80 -8.05
C ASP A 164 -67.36 19.62 -7.55
N LYS A 165 -67.74 18.74 -8.48
CA LYS A 165 -68.61 17.59 -8.19
C LYS A 165 -67.93 16.55 -7.30
N HIS A 166 -66.65 16.26 -7.55
CA HIS A 166 -65.92 15.26 -6.77
C HIS A 166 -65.59 15.78 -5.37
N TYR A 167 -65.20 17.05 -5.27
CA TYR A 167 -64.94 17.72 -4.00
C TYR A 167 -66.20 17.84 -3.13
N LYS A 168 -67.36 18.24 -3.71
CA LYS A 168 -68.66 18.22 -3.01
C LYS A 168 -69.01 16.82 -2.49
N THR A 169 -68.83 15.77 -3.30
CA THR A 169 -69.11 14.39 -2.88
C THR A 169 -68.20 13.95 -1.72
N ARG A 170 -66.90 14.27 -1.77
CA ARG A 170 -65.97 13.99 -0.65
C ARG A 170 -66.40 14.68 0.64
N MET A 171 -66.72 15.98 0.58
CA MET A 171 -67.23 16.73 1.74
C MET A 171 -68.51 16.12 2.31
N GLY A 172 -69.43 15.71 1.43
CA GLY A 172 -70.68 15.04 1.81
C GLY A 172 -70.44 13.70 2.49
N LEU A 173 -69.43 12.94 2.06
CA LEU A 173 -69.05 11.68 2.70
C LEU A 173 -68.49 11.92 4.11
N THR A 174 -67.55 12.84 4.29
CA THR A 174 -66.97 13.17 5.60
C THR A 174 -68.03 13.65 6.61
N VAL A 175 -68.99 14.47 6.16
CA VAL A 175 -70.12 14.91 7.01
C VAL A 175 -71.08 13.74 7.30
N LYS A 176 -71.38 12.87 6.34
CA LYS A 176 -72.21 11.67 6.55
C LYS A 176 -71.58 10.72 7.57
N GLU A 177 -70.30 10.41 7.41
CA GLU A 177 -69.52 9.51 8.26
C GLU A 177 -69.50 9.99 9.71
N HIS A 178 -69.31 11.29 9.95
CA HIS A 178 -69.38 11.85 11.30
C HIS A 178 -70.79 11.79 11.91
N LEU A 179 -71.84 12.06 11.11
CA LEU A 179 -73.23 11.96 11.57
C LEU A 179 -73.65 10.50 11.87
N GLU A 180 -73.11 9.53 11.13
CA GLU A 180 -73.22 8.10 11.43
C GLU A 180 -72.46 7.73 12.72
N ARG A 181 -71.18 8.13 12.84
CA ARG A 181 -70.33 7.92 14.03
C ARG A 181 -70.95 8.44 15.31
N THR A 182 -71.60 9.60 15.25
CA THR A 182 -72.17 10.30 16.40
C THR A 182 -73.68 10.09 16.58
N GLY A 183 -74.28 9.14 15.86
CA GLY A 183 -75.67 8.71 16.09
C GLY A 183 -76.75 9.77 15.81
N PHE A 184 -76.53 10.67 14.85
CA PHE A 184 -77.48 11.74 14.53
C PHE A 184 -78.85 11.19 14.09
N THR A 185 -79.91 11.62 14.76
CA THR A 185 -81.30 11.26 14.44
C THR A 185 -82.20 12.49 14.41
N MET A 186 -83.12 12.53 13.44
CA MET A 186 -84.21 13.51 13.38
C MET A 186 -85.40 12.94 12.60
N VAL A 187 -86.58 13.54 12.78
CA VAL A 187 -87.80 13.13 12.07
C VAL A 187 -87.61 13.33 10.56
N GLY A 188 -87.76 12.25 9.79
CA GLY A 188 -87.58 12.26 8.33
C GLY A 188 -86.13 12.12 7.85
N TRP A 189 -85.18 11.74 8.70
CA TRP A 189 -83.79 11.48 8.30
C TRP A 189 -83.65 10.17 7.52
N ASP A 190 -83.09 10.25 6.31
CA ASP A 190 -82.50 9.11 5.59
C ASP A 190 -81.01 9.36 5.47
N VAL A 191 -80.22 8.57 6.19
CA VAL A 191 -78.75 8.63 6.26
C VAL A 191 -78.10 8.61 4.86
N ASN A 192 -78.70 7.92 3.88
CA ASN A 192 -78.14 7.78 2.53
C ASN A 192 -78.55 8.90 1.56
N LYS A 193 -79.49 9.78 1.93
CA LYS A 193 -79.97 10.88 1.08
C LYS A 193 -79.78 12.27 1.70
N GLY A 194 -79.85 12.37 3.03
CA GLY A 194 -79.96 13.63 3.77
C GLY A 194 -78.82 14.63 3.58
N VAL A 195 -77.62 14.18 3.18
CA VAL A 195 -76.45 15.07 2.97
C VAL A 195 -76.29 15.51 1.51
N HIS A 196 -76.91 14.84 0.52
CA HIS A 196 -76.76 15.25 -0.89
C HIS A 196 -77.56 16.51 -1.22
N GLU A 197 -78.82 16.53 -0.76
CA GLU A 197 -79.86 17.55 -0.95
C GLU A 197 -80.70 17.68 0.35
N PRO A 198 -80.17 18.34 1.40
CA PRO A 198 -80.87 18.50 2.66
C PRO A 198 -82.07 19.45 2.56
N THR A 199 -83.12 19.17 3.32
CA THR A 199 -84.14 20.18 3.65
C THR A 199 -83.55 21.24 4.58
N GLN A 200 -84.21 22.40 4.69
CA GLN A 200 -83.78 23.45 5.62
C GLN A 200 -83.77 22.96 7.09
N SER A 201 -84.72 22.10 7.49
CA SER A 201 -84.73 21.49 8.82
C SER A 201 -83.59 20.48 9.01
N ALA A 202 -83.22 19.73 7.95
CA ALA A 202 -82.07 18.83 8.00
C ALA A 202 -80.75 19.60 8.15
N PHE A 203 -80.59 20.73 7.46
CA PHE A 203 -79.43 21.60 7.66
C PHE A 203 -79.35 22.14 9.10
N VAL A 204 -80.46 22.64 9.65
CA VAL A 204 -80.53 23.12 11.06
C VAL A 204 -80.17 22.00 12.04
N GLY A 205 -80.71 20.78 11.84
CA GLY A 205 -80.41 19.62 12.67
C GLY A 205 -78.94 19.20 12.61
N MET A 206 -78.40 19.02 11.39
CA MET A 206 -76.98 18.70 11.18
C MET A 206 -76.07 19.76 11.81
N PHE A 207 -76.36 21.05 11.64
CA PHE A 207 -75.55 22.11 12.24
C PHE A 207 -75.54 22.02 13.77
N LYS A 208 -76.72 21.93 14.42
CA LYS A 208 -76.80 21.86 15.88
C LYS A 208 -76.06 20.63 16.44
N HIS A 209 -76.22 19.48 15.80
CA HIS A 209 -75.54 18.24 16.19
C HIS A 209 -74.03 18.30 16.00
N ILE A 210 -73.54 18.82 14.86
CA ILE A 210 -72.11 18.97 14.59
C ILE A 210 -71.49 20.03 15.52
N TYR A 211 -72.18 21.12 15.84
CA TYR A 211 -71.70 22.11 16.81
C TYR A 211 -71.55 21.49 18.22
N ALA A 212 -72.57 20.76 18.68
CA ALA A 212 -72.56 20.13 20.00
C ALA A 212 -71.55 18.97 20.13
N THR A 213 -71.27 18.25 19.05
CA THR A 213 -70.32 17.12 19.04
C THR A 213 -68.87 17.50 18.73
N CYS A 214 -68.62 18.59 18.00
CA CYS A 214 -67.27 18.97 17.58
C CYS A 214 -66.69 20.22 18.28
N ILE A 215 -67.52 21.05 18.93
CA ILE A 215 -67.10 22.39 19.38
C ILE A 215 -67.46 22.64 20.85
N ASP A 216 -68.75 22.61 21.22
CA ASP A 216 -69.19 22.82 22.60
C ASP A 216 -70.46 22.02 22.91
N THR A 217 -70.29 20.99 23.73
CA THR A 217 -71.34 20.06 24.16
C THR A 217 -72.38 20.70 25.10
N ASN A 218 -72.06 21.83 25.73
CA ASN A 218 -72.97 22.56 26.61
C ASN A 218 -73.79 23.64 25.88
N PHE A 219 -73.46 23.97 24.63
CA PHE A 219 -74.07 25.09 23.92
C PHE A 219 -75.50 24.80 23.43
N GLN A 220 -76.48 25.53 23.98
CA GLN A 220 -77.89 25.40 23.59
C GLN A 220 -78.32 26.47 22.59
N MET A 221 -78.13 26.18 21.30
CA MET A 221 -78.46 27.09 20.20
C MET A 221 -79.94 27.53 20.21
N GLY A 222 -80.16 28.83 20.33
CA GLY A 222 -81.46 29.49 20.34
C GLY A 222 -81.98 29.92 21.72
N ALA A 223 -81.24 29.69 22.80
CA ALA A 223 -81.66 30.02 24.17
C ALA A 223 -82.02 31.51 24.38
N ASP A 224 -81.29 32.42 23.72
CA ASP A 224 -81.53 33.88 23.78
C ASP A 224 -82.70 34.37 22.90
N GLY A 225 -83.44 33.48 22.24
CA GLY A 225 -84.47 33.86 21.24
C GLY A 225 -83.90 34.49 19.96
N LYS A 226 -82.58 34.40 19.74
CA LYS A 226 -81.89 34.80 18.51
C LYS A 226 -82.38 33.97 17.32
N LYS A 227 -82.31 34.54 16.11
CA LYS A 227 -82.60 33.79 14.88
C LYS A 227 -81.41 32.90 14.52
N PHE A 228 -81.70 31.66 14.14
CA PHE A 228 -80.70 30.65 13.80
C PHE A 228 -79.61 31.15 12.84
N GLU A 229 -79.95 31.91 11.80
CA GLU A 229 -78.97 32.38 10.82
C GLU A 229 -78.06 33.49 11.37
N ASP A 230 -78.57 34.34 12.27
CA ASP A 230 -77.76 35.37 12.93
C ASP A 230 -76.81 34.75 13.97
N GLU A 231 -77.29 33.70 14.66
CA GLU A 231 -76.52 32.92 15.63
C GLU A 231 -75.42 32.08 14.95
N VAL A 232 -75.71 31.39 13.84
CA VAL A 232 -74.69 30.69 13.02
C VAL A 232 -73.60 31.66 12.53
N LEU A 233 -73.97 32.87 12.04
CA LEU A 233 -72.98 33.86 11.58
C LEU A 233 -72.11 34.40 12.74
N MET A 234 -72.65 34.50 13.95
CA MET A 234 -71.90 34.86 15.15
C MET A 234 -70.89 33.76 15.50
N LEU A 235 -71.36 32.52 15.66
CA LEU A 235 -70.53 31.38 16.08
C LEU A 235 -69.42 31.09 15.07
N MET A 236 -69.69 31.16 13.76
CA MET A 236 -68.66 30.97 12.73
C MET A 236 -67.55 32.04 12.80
N LYS A 237 -67.86 33.26 13.24
CA LYS A 237 -66.85 34.31 13.44
C LYS A 237 -66.07 34.12 14.74
N GLU A 238 -66.73 33.65 15.79
CA GLU A 238 -66.12 33.35 17.09
C GLU A 238 -65.08 32.22 17.00
N ILE A 239 -65.43 31.10 16.35
CA ILE A 239 -64.49 29.99 16.07
C ILE A 239 -63.53 30.27 14.90
N LYS A 240 -63.55 31.49 14.34
CA LYS A 240 -62.67 31.98 13.28
C LYS A 240 -62.70 31.13 11.99
N TYR A 241 -63.89 30.71 11.56
CA TYR A 241 -64.08 30.03 10.28
C TYR A 241 -63.55 30.91 9.11
N PRO A 242 -62.56 30.45 8.32
CA PRO A 242 -61.85 31.33 7.39
C PRO A 242 -62.74 32.00 6.33
N ALA A 243 -63.78 31.30 5.86
CA ALA A 243 -64.72 31.80 4.86
C ALA A 243 -66.00 32.41 5.46
N ALA A 244 -65.98 32.86 6.72
CA ALA A 244 -67.16 33.41 7.40
C ALA A 244 -67.78 34.64 6.71
N ASP A 245 -66.98 35.47 6.03
CA ASP A 245 -67.49 36.62 5.26
C ASP A 245 -68.15 36.23 3.93
N GLU A 246 -67.96 35.00 3.44
CA GLU A 246 -68.74 34.46 2.34
C GLU A 246 -70.06 33.81 2.79
N LEU A 247 -70.24 33.55 4.10
CA LEU A 247 -71.54 33.17 4.63
C LEU A 247 -72.42 34.41 4.77
N SER A 248 -73.66 34.32 4.31
CA SER A 248 -74.64 35.38 4.42
C SER A 248 -75.98 34.82 4.82
N LYS A 249 -76.82 35.67 5.42
CA LYS A 249 -78.16 35.29 5.90
C LYS A 249 -78.98 34.58 4.81
N THR A 250 -78.94 35.10 3.59
CA THR A 250 -79.62 34.53 2.40
C THR A 250 -79.13 33.11 2.04
N LYS A 251 -77.83 32.81 2.21
CA LYS A 251 -77.31 31.45 2.02
C LYS A 251 -77.83 30.51 3.10
N LEU A 252 -77.87 30.97 4.36
CA LEU A 252 -78.28 30.17 5.52
C LEU A 252 -79.80 29.94 5.60
N THR A 253 -80.64 30.93 5.26
CA THR A 253 -82.12 30.79 5.22
C THR A 253 -82.60 29.79 4.16
N ALA A 254 -81.76 29.48 3.17
CA ALA A 254 -82.07 28.62 2.04
C ALA A 254 -80.89 27.67 1.76
N ALA A 255 -80.37 27.03 2.81
CA ALA A 255 -79.14 26.25 2.78
C ALA A 255 -79.22 25.00 1.89
N GLY A 256 -80.42 24.40 1.77
CA GLY A 256 -80.68 23.28 0.85
C GLY A 256 -80.70 23.65 -0.65
N SER A 257 -80.62 24.94 -1.00
CA SER A 257 -80.59 25.38 -2.39
C SER A 257 -79.34 24.86 -3.12
N GLN A 258 -79.48 24.36 -4.35
CA GLN A 258 -78.37 23.88 -5.19
C GLN A 258 -77.21 24.89 -5.33
N SER A 259 -77.49 26.20 -5.23
CA SER A 259 -76.49 27.29 -5.29
C SER A 259 -75.81 27.57 -3.94
N HIS A 260 -76.51 27.33 -2.82
CA HIS A 260 -76.05 27.68 -1.47
C HIS A 260 -75.50 26.49 -0.69
N TRP A 261 -75.99 25.28 -0.96
CA TRP A 261 -75.58 24.05 -0.29
C TRP A 261 -74.07 23.79 -0.35
N PRO A 262 -73.34 24.07 -1.46
CA PRO A 262 -71.87 24.00 -1.47
C PRO A 262 -71.18 24.78 -0.34
N TYR A 263 -71.65 25.98 -0.03
CA TYR A 263 -71.08 26.82 1.04
C TYR A 263 -71.43 26.30 2.43
N CYS A 264 -72.68 25.82 2.61
CA CYS A 264 -73.17 25.32 3.88
C CYS A 264 -72.54 23.97 4.22
N LEU A 265 -72.37 23.08 3.23
CA LEU A 265 -71.63 21.83 3.37
C LEU A 265 -70.14 22.05 3.62
N ALA A 266 -69.53 23.08 3.02
CA ALA A 266 -68.13 23.44 3.25
C ALA A 266 -67.88 23.96 4.69
N MET A 267 -68.87 24.63 5.27
CA MET A 267 -68.87 25.01 6.68
C MET A 267 -68.98 23.77 7.58
N LEU A 268 -69.94 22.87 7.33
CA LEU A 268 -70.12 21.65 8.12
C LEU A 268 -68.91 20.69 8.02
N GLU A 269 -68.34 20.50 6.83
CA GLU A 269 -67.12 19.68 6.65
C GLU A 269 -65.94 20.26 7.42
N TRP A 270 -65.79 21.59 7.44
CA TRP A 270 -64.74 22.24 8.21
C TRP A 270 -64.95 22.08 9.72
N MET A 271 -66.19 22.18 10.22
CA MET A 271 -66.52 21.94 11.63
C MET A 271 -66.24 20.48 12.05
N VAL A 272 -66.57 19.50 11.20
CA VAL A 272 -66.23 18.08 11.42
C VAL A 272 -64.72 17.86 11.43
N ASN A 273 -64.00 18.40 10.43
CA ASN A 273 -62.54 18.30 10.35
C ASN A 273 -61.83 19.01 11.52
N LEU A 274 -62.39 20.09 12.05
CA LEU A 274 -61.90 20.78 13.24
C LEU A 274 -62.11 19.91 14.50
N GLY A 275 -63.31 19.35 14.68
CA GLY A 275 -63.63 18.45 15.79
C GLY A 275 -62.72 17.22 15.83
N ASN A 276 -62.54 16.53 14.70
CA ASN A 276 -61.67 15.35 14.60
C ASN A 276 -60.19 15.68 14.90
N GLN A 277 -59.71 16.88 14.54
CA GLN A 277 -58.36 17.34 14.90
C GLN A 277 -58.25 17.73 16.38
N ALA A 278 -59.28 18.35 16.96
CA ALA A 278 -59.32 18.65 18.40
C ALA A 278 -59.36 17.37 19.25
N GLU A 279 -60.12 16.36 18.82
CA GLU A 279 -60.16 15.01 19.39
C GLU A 279 -58.77 14.33 19.38
N THR A 280 -57.95 14.61 18.34
CA THR A 280 -56.57 14.11 18.23
C THR A 280 -55.57 14.84 19.15
N ILE A 281 -55.79 16.13 19.43
CA ILE A 281 -54.92 16.95 20.30
C ILE A 281 -55.22 16.74 21.79
N GLY A 282 -56.45 16.33 22.11
CA GLY A 282 -56.90 16.05 23.47
C GLY A 282 -57.31 17.30 24.26
N THR A 283 -58.29 17.13 25.16
CA THR A 283 -58.79 18.20 26.03
C THR A 283 -57.92 18.37 27.28
N GLY A 284 -57.33 19.57 27.42
CA GLY A 284 -56.58 19.99 28.60
C GLY A 284 -55.15 19.42 28.71
N PRO A 285 -54.37 19.84 29.72
CA PRO A 285 -52.95 19.46 29.84
C PRO A 285 -52.71 17.96 30.04
N ARG A 286 -53.64 17.25 30.72
CA ARG A 286 -53.59 15.78 30.92
C ARG A 286 -53.61 14.96 29.63
N SER A 287 -54.11 15.52 28.52
CA SER A 287 -54.45 14.78 27.30
C SER A 287 -53.54 15.09 26.11
N ARG A 288 -52.62 16.05 26.26
CA ARG A 288 -51.68 16.42 25.19
C ARG A 288 -50.50 15.46 25.17
N PRO A 289 -49.95 15.11 23.98
CA PRO A 289 -48.67 14.43 23.90
C PRO A 289 -47.56 15.24 24.57
N ASP A 290 -46.66 14.58 25.29
CA ASP A 290 -45.47 15.20 25.87
C ASP A 290 -44.46 15.52 24.74
N GLU A 291 -44.61 16.69 24.12
CA GLU A 291 -43.70 17.17 23.04
C GLU A 291 -42.26 17.45 23.53
N ILE A 292 -42.01 17.41 24.84
CA ILE A 292 -40.71 17.70 25.45
C ILE A 292 -40.42 16.66 26.54
N ASP A 293 -39.30 15.95 26.42
CA ASP A 293 -38.80 14.99 27.43
C ASP A 293 -38.12 15.69 28.64
N ASP A 294 -38.72 16.78 29.11
CA ASP A 294 -38.22 17.58 30.21
C ASP A 294 -38.53 16.94 31.58
N LEU A 295 -37.91 17.41 32.66
CA LEU A 295 -38.34 17.00 34.02
C LEU A 295 -39.74 17.53 34.37
N GLN A 296 -40.17 18.59 33.68
CA GLN A 296 -41.48 19.23 33.85
C GLN A 296 -42.65 18.34 33.38
N SER A 297 -42.53 17.67 32.23
CA SER A 297 -43.58 16.76 31.72
C SER A 297 -43.77 15.52 32.61
N LEU A 298 -42.70 15.06 33.27
CA LEU A 298 -42.82 14.00 34.28
C LEU A 298 -43.56 14.46 35.56
N PHE A 299 -43.46 15.76 35.89
CA PHE A 299 -44.00 16.36 37.12
C PHE A 299 -45.42 16.92 36.98
N PHE A 300 -45.81 17.46 35.81
CA PHE A 300 -47.15 18.04 35.62
C PHE A 300 -48.32 17.05 35.83
N PRO A 301 -48.26 15.78 35.39
CA PRO A 301 -49.31 14.80 35.67
C PRO A 301 -49.48 14.54 37.18
N TYR A 302 -48.36 14.38 37.90
CA TYR A 302 -48.36 14.28 39.37
C TYR A 302 -48.99 15.53 40.01
N LEU A 303 -48.60 16.73 39.56
CA LEU A 303 -49.09 17.98 40.14
C LEU A 303 -50.59 18.18 39.88
N TRP A 304 -51.07 17.75 38.71
CA TRP A 304 -52.50 17.76 38.40
C TRP A 304 -53.27 16.71 39.21
N ASP A 305 -52.76 15.49 39.38
CA ASP A 305 -53.41 14.44 40.18
C ASP A 305 -53.51 14.86 41.66
N CYS A 306 -52.49 15.52 42.21
CA CYS A 306 -52.56 16.15 43.54
C CYS A 306 -53.57 17.31 43.59
N TYR A 307 -53.68 18.11 42.53
CA TYR A 307 -54.65 19.22 42.47
C TYR A 307 -56.11 18.72 42.37
N ASP A 308 -56.33 17.59 41.71
CA ASP A 308 -57.63 16.89 41.64
C ASP A 308 -58.09 16.44 43.04
N ARG A 309 -57.16 15.90 43.83
CA ARG A 309 -57.36 15.51 45.25
C ARG A 309 -57.49 16.72 46.18
N PHE A 310 -56.76 17.80 45.94
CA PHE A 310 -56.89 19.06 46.69
C PHE A 310 -58.32 19.63 46.59
N TRP A 311 -58.95 19.58 45.41
CA TRP A 311 -60.36 19.97 45.23
C TRP A 311 -61.37 19.03 45.94
N GLN A 312 -60.91 17.85 46.39
CA GLN A 312 -61.67 16.93 47.23
C GLN A 312 -61.40 17.14 48.74
N ASN A 313 -60.56 18.13 49.09
CA ASN A 313 -60.08 18.46 50.44
C ASN A 313 -59.12 17.42 51.05
N GLU A 314 -58.36 16.70 50.21
CA GLU A 314 -57.21 15.92 50.69
C GLU A 314 -55.95 16.80 50.72
N ASP A 315 -55.21 16.79 51.84
CA ASP A 315 -53.97 17.57 52.05
C ASP A 315 -52.68 16.71 51.97
N THR A 316 -52.75 15.44 51.56
CA THR A 316 -51.59 14.52 51.57
C THR A 316 -51.72 13.44 50.49
N TYR A 317 -50.70 13.29 49.64
CA TYR A 317 -50.79 12.53 48.38
C TYR A 317 -49.74 11.39 48.26
N PRO A 318 -49.75 10.39 49.17
CA PRO A 318 -48.67 9.39 49.26
C PRO A 318 -48.63 8.46 48.05
N GLU A 319 -49.78 8.17 47.44
CA GLU A 319 -49.88 7.31 46.25
C GLU A 319 -49.33 8.02 45.01
N GLU A 320 -49.57 9.32 44.88
CA GLU A 320 -49.10 10.18 43.79
C GLU A 320 -47.59 10.35 43.86
N HIS A 321 -47.05 10.56 45.07
CA HIS A 321 -45.60 10.55 45.28
C HIS A 321 -44.97 9.20 44.90
N ALA A 322 -45.59 8.07 45.23
CA ALA A 322 -45.10 6.75 44.82
C ALA A 322 -45.15 6.55 43.29
N LYS A 323 -46.25 6.95 42.63
CA LYS A 323 -46.38 6.94 41.16
C LYS A 323 -45.30 7.80 40.49
N LEU A 324 -44.98 8.97 41.05
CA LEU A 324 -43.92 9.84 40.57
C LEU A 324 -42.53 9.21 40.75
N GLY A 325 -42.28 8.55 41.88
CA GLY A 325 -41.03 7.81 42.14
C GLY A 325 -40.75 6.77 41.07
N VAL A 326 -41.72 5.89 40.77
CA VAL A 326 -41.61 4.86 39.73
C VAL A 326 -41.35 5.45 38.33
N ARG A 327 -41.93 6.62 38.01
CA ARG A 327 -41.64 7.33 36.75
C ARG A 327 -40.18 7.81 36.68
N PHE A 328 -39.66 8.37 37.78
CA PHE A 328 -38.24 8.78 37.86
C PHE A 328 -37.30 7.58 37.81
N GLU A 329 -37.60 6.49 38.51
CA GLU A 329 -36.80 5.25 38.47
C GLU A 329 -36.72 4.68 37.04
N HIS A 330 -37.83 4.66 36.30
CA HIS A 330 -37.83 4.21 34.91
C HIS A 330 -37.00 5.13 33.99
N LYS A 331 -37.13 6.46 34.12
CA LYS A 331 -36.33 7.41 33.32
C LYS A 331 -34.84 7.34 33.67
N ASN A 332 -34.50 7.23 34.95
CA ASN A 332 -33.11 7.03 35.39
C ASN A 332 -32.55 5.71 34.85
N ALA A 333 -33.28 4.60 34.91
CA ALA A 333 -32.85 3.31 34.38
C ALA A 333 -32.68 3.29 32.84
N ALA A 334 -33.37 4.19 32.12
CA ALA A 334 -33.14 4.42 30.70
C ALA A 334 -31.83 5.21 30.47
N ILE A 335 -31.65 6.34 31.17
CA ILE A 335 -30.42 7.16 31.10
C ILE A 335 -29.19 6.36 31.52
N GLU A 336 -29.29 5.51 32.56
CA GLU A 336 -28.23 4.59 32.97
C GLU A 336 -27.90 3.51 31.92
N ARG A 337 -28.84 3.16 31.03
CA ARG A 337 -28.59 2.24 29.92
C ARG A 337 -27.84 2.96 28.81
N GLU A 338 -28.34 4.11 28.37
CA GLU A 338 -27.71 4.97 27.36
C GLU A 338 -26.29 5.39 27.78
N LEU A 339 -26.07 5.70 29.06
CA LEU A 339 -24.76 6.01 29.62
C LEU A 339 -23.80 4.82 29.56
N ARG A 340 -24.27 3.59 29.79
CA ARG A 340 -23.44 2.37 29.68
C ARG A 340 -23.12 2.03 28.22
N GLU A 341 -24.08 2.18 27.32
CA GLU A 341 -23.88 2.01 25.88
C GLU A 341 -22.85 3.03 25.36
N LEU A 342 -22.99 4.30 25.73
CA LEU A 342 -22.04 5.36 25.36
C LEU A 342 -20.65 5.17 25.99
N GLN A 343 -20.55 4.65 27.22
CA GLN A 343 -19.27 4.28 27.84
C GLN A 343 -18.61 3.10 27.13
N GLN A 344 -19.38 2.10 26.69
CA GLN A 344 -18.88 0.96 25.94
C GLN A 344 -18.38 1.40 24.55
N ASP A 345 -19.11 2.27 23.85
CA ASP A 345 -18.66 2.85 22.58
C ASP A 345 -17.43 3.75 22.76
N HIS A 346 -17.34 4.53 23.84
CA HIS A 346 -16.13 5.31 24.16
C HIS A 346 -14.90 4.40 24.33
N ALA A 347 -15.00 3.37 25.18
CA ALA A 347 -13.90 2.43 25.42
C ALA A 347 -13.52 1.65 24.15
N ARG A 348 -14.49 1.33 23.29
CA ARG A 348 -14.24 0.74 21.97
C ARG A 348 -13.51 1.69 21.04
N LEU A 349 -13.95 2.96 20.94
CA LEU A 349 -13.31 3.97 20.09
C LEU A 349 -11.90 4.32 20.59
N GLU A 350 -11.65 4.30 21.89
CA GLU A 350 -10.31 4.42 22.47
C GLU A 350 -9.42 3.23 22.10
N ALA A 351 -9.95 2.00 22.08
CA ALA A 351 -9.22 0.82 21.63
C ALA A 351 -8.90 0.87 20.12
N GLU A 352 -9.89 1.18 19.27
CA GLU A 352 -9.69 1.35 17.83
C GLU A 352 -8.67 2.47 17.52
N LEU A 353 -8.72 3.58 18.27
CA LEU A 353 -7.74 4.67 18.16
C LEU A 353 -6.35 4.27 18.66
N ALA A 354 -6.25 3.49 19.73
CA ALA A 354 -4.97 2.94 20.20
C ALA A 354 -4.35 1.99 19.17
N ASP A 355 -5.16 1.13 18.54
CA ASP A 355 -4.71 0.26 17.45
C ASP A 355 -4.23 1.06 16.23
N TYR A 356 -4.91 2.16 15.86
CA TYR A 356 -4.47 3.05 14.78
C TYR A 356 -3.23 3.91 15.10
N LEU A 357 -2.87 4.07 16.38
CA LEU A 357 -1.64 4.76 16.80
C LEU A 357 -0.46 3.81 17.00
N ASN A 358 -0.70 2.60 17.51
CA ASN A 358 0.33 1.60 17.79
C ASN A 358 0.75 0.81 16.55
N ASN A 359 -0.19 0.53 15.63
CA ASN A 359 0.11 -0.15 14.38
C ASN A 359 0.47 0.87 13.30
N ASP A 360 1.60 0.68 12.64
CA ASP A 360 1.97 1.47 11.47
C ASP A 360 0.93 1.28 10.37
N SER A 361 0.42 2.39 9.81
CA SER A 361 -0.64 2.35 8.79
C SER A 361 -0.32 1.35 7.67
N PRO A 362 -1.25 0.46 7.25
CA PRO A 362 -0.98 -0.53 6.20
C PRO A 362 -0.42 0.09 4.91
N LEU A 363 -0.85 1.31 4.57
CA LEU A 363 -0.33 2.08 3.43
C LEU A 363 1.16 2.44 3.56
N LYS A 364 1.69 2.57 4.77
CA LYS A 364 3.12 2.82 5.04
C LYS A 364 3.93 1.53 4.86
N VAL A 365 3.41 0.39 5.31
CA VAL A 365 4.01 -0.94 5.12
C VAL A 365 4.10 -1.27 3.63
N GLU A 366 2.97 -1.22 2.92
CA GLU A 366 2.84 -1.38 1.46
C GLU A 366 3.78 -0.44 0.68
N ARG A 367 3.87 0.84 1.08
CA ARG A 367 4.83 1.77 0.47
C ARG A 367 6.27 1.35 0.71
N SER A 368 6.63 0.86 1.89
CA SER A 368 8.00 0.40 2.17
C SER A 368 8.37 -0.86 1.38
N GLU A 369 7.41 -1.77 1.18
CA GLU A 369 7.60 -2.96 0.35
C GLU A 369 7.71 -2.58 -1.13
N ASN A 370 6.84 -1.71 -1.65
CA ASN A 370 6.93 -1.20 -3.02
C ASN A 370 8.27 -0.47 -3.28
N ASP A 371 8.72 0.34 -2.30
CA ASP A 371 10.00 1.05 -2.33
C ASP A 371 11.20 0.10 -2.14
N MET A 372 11.00 -1.13 -1.66
CA MET A 372 12.01 -2.19 -1.66
C MET A 372 12.04 -2.95 -2.99
N LEU A 373 10.87 -3.38 -3.49
CA LEU A 373 10.71 -4.09 -4.76
C LEU A 373 11.19 -3.25 -5.96
N THR A 374 10.91 -1.95 -5.99
CA THR A 374 11.42 -1.04 -7.04
C THR A 374 12.94 -0.88 -7.01
N LYS A 375 13.56 -0.87 -5.81
CA LYS A 375 15.02 -0.91 -5.67
C LYS A 375 15.59 -2.25 -6.16
N ASP A 376 14.92 -3.36 -5.91
CA ASP A 376 15.38 -4.68 -6.39
C ASP A 376 15.19 -4.85 -7.91
N ILE A 377 14.08 -4.39 -8.49
CA ILE A 377 13.91 -4.26 -9.95
C ILE A 377 15.04 -3.42 -10.56
N SER A 378 15.45 -2.34 -9.88
CA SER A 378 16.57 -1.50 -10.31
C SER A 378 17.93 -2.21 -10.20
N LYS A 379 18.15 -3.04 -9.17
CA LYS A 379 19.34 -3.90 -9.04
C LYS A 379 19.37 -4.97 -10.15
N PHE A 380 18.23 -5.58 -10.46
CA PHE A 380 18.14 -6.60 -11.51
C PHE A 380 18.38 -6.04 -12.91
N HIS A 381 17.88 -4.84 -13.22
CA HIS A 381 18.22 -4.16 -14.48
C HIS A 381 19.73 -3.88 -14.57
N LYS A 382 20.33 -3.30 -13.54
CA LYS A 382 21.80 -3.08 -13.51
C LYS A 382 22.59 -4.38 -13.67
N TYR A 383 22.20 -5.45 -12.99
CA TYR A 383 22.84 -6.76 -13.16
C TYR A 383 22.66 -7.32 -14.58
N TYR A 384 21.51 -7.10 -15.20
CA TYR A 384 21.26 -7.48 -16.60
C TYR A 384 22.17 -6.70 -17.56
N ASP A 385 22.16 -5.37 -17.48
CA ASP A 385 22.88 -4.47 -18.39
C ASP A 385 24.41 -4.47 -18.18
N GLU A 386 24.88 -4.50 -16.94
CA GLU A 386 26.31 -4.42 -16.57
C GLU A 386 27.00 -5.79 -16.57
N VAL A 387 26.27 -6.88 -16.29
CA VAL A 387 26.86 -8.23 -16.11
C VAL A 387 26.37 -9.25 -17.13
N LEU A 388 25.06 -9.40 -17.34
CA LEU A 388 24.54 -10.44 -18.24
C LEU A 388 24.77 -10.10 -19.73
N VAL A 389 24.42 -8.90 -20.17
CA VAL A 389 24.62 -8.48 -21.58
C VAL A 389 26.10 -8.50 -21.97
N PRO A 390 27.06 -7.97 -21.17
CA PRO A 390 28.48 -8.02 -21.52
C PRO A 390 29.08 -9.42 -21.42
N LYS A 391 28.57 -10.32 -20.55
CA LYS A 391 28.95 -11.74 -20.57
C LYS A 391 28.45 -12.43 -21.83
N LEU A 392 27.18 -12.22 -22.20
CA LEU A 392 26.56 -12.79 -23.40
C LEU A 392 27.28 -12.34 -24.68
N ASP A 393 27.68 -11.06 -24.75
CA ASP A 393 28.44 -10.55 -25.89
C ASP A 393 29.89 -11.04 -25.91
N LYS A 394 30.52 -11.24 -24.75
CA LYS A 394 31.83 -11.90 -24.66
C LYS A 394 31.78 -13.36 -25.11
N THR A 395 30.74 -14.13 -24.74
CA THR A 395 30.60 -15.53 -25.18
C THR A 395 30.25 -15.63 -26.66
N LYS A 396 29.33 -14.81 -27.20
CA LYS A 396 29.11 -14.69 -28.66
C LYS A 396 30.41 -14.41 -29.41
N LYS A 397 31.16 -13.38 -29.01
CA LYS A 397 32.44 -12.98 -29.64
C LYS A 397 33.57 -14.01 -29.43
N ALA A 398 33.42 -14.96 -28.50
CA ALA A 398 34.31 -16.12 -28.36
C ALA A 398 33.89 -17.25 -29.31
N ILE A 399 32.59 -17.57 -29.36
CA ILE A 399 32.01 -18.56 -30.30
C ILE A 399 32.31 -18.16 -31.76
N GLU A 400 32.11 -16.90 -32.13
CA GLU A 400 32.47 -16.38 -33.47
C GLU A 400 33.96 -16.52 -33.80
N ARG A 401 34.84 -16.42 -32.80
CA ARG A 401 36.29 -16.62 -32.99
C ARG A 401 36.61 -18.10 -33.18
N LEU A 402 36.08 -18.96 -32.32
CA LEU A 402 36.24 -20.41 -32.42
C LEU A 402 35.71 -20.96 -33.74
N ILE A 403 34.57 -20.48 -34.24
CA ILE A 403 34.04 -20.87 -35.57
C ILE A 403 35.00 -20.46 -36.71
N LYS A 404 35.59 -19.26 -36.64
CA LYS A 404 36.57 -18.78 -37.64
C LYS A 404 37.90 -19.55 -37.55
N GLU A 405 38.32 -19.93 -36.35
CA GLU A 405 39.51 -20.73 -36.09
C GLU A 405 39.32 -22.17 -36.58
N ILE A 406 38.19 -22.81 -36.27
CA ILE A 406 37.80 -24.13 -36.79
C ILE A 406 37.85 -24.11 -38.33
N ALA A 407 37.12 -23.18 -38.98
CA ALA A 407 37.10 -23.09 -40.45
C ALA A 407 38.49 -22.84 -41.08
N LEU A 408 39.40 -22.16 -40.37
CA LEU A 408 40.78 -21.99 -40.81
C LEU A 408 41.60 -23.29 -40.64
N THR A 409 41.44 -24.00 -39.52
CA THR A 409 42.11 -25.30 -39.30
C THR A 409 41.59 -26.40 -40.23
N GLU A 410 40.29 -26.42 -40.54
CA GLU A 410 39.69 -27.31 -41.54
C GLU A 410 40.31 -27.06 -42.92
N LYS A 411 40.43 -25.79 -43.33
CA LYS A 411 41.13 -25.44 -44.57
C LYS A 411 42.61 -25.84 -44.56
N GLU A 412 43.32 -25.64 -43.46
CA GLU A 412 44.70 -26.10 -43.33
C GLU A 412 44.83 -27.64 -43.42
N ILE A 413 43.87 -28.38 -42.86
CA ILE A 413 43.80 -29.84 -42.96
C ILE A 413 43.57 -30.26 -44.42
N ASP A 414 42.66 -29.59 -45.11
CA ASP A 414 42.38 -29.81 -46.54
C ASP A 414 43.61 -29.52 -47.43
N ASP A 415 44.28 -28.40 -47.22
CA ASP A 415 45.45 -28.02 -48.01
C ASP A 415 46.67 -28.92 -47.70
N LYS A 416 46.81 -29.39 -46.45
CA LYS A 416 47.78 -30.45 -46.08
C LYS A 416 47.41 -31.82 -46.67
N ASN A 417 46.13 -32.17 -46.74
CA ASN A 417 45.65 -33.41 -47.35
C ASN A 417 45.89 -33.43 -48.88
N LYS A 418 45.63 -32.32 -49.57
CA LYS A 418 45.99 -32.12 -50.98
C LYS A 418 47.49 -32.28 -51.17
N ARG A 419 48.31 -31.53 -50.41
CA ARG A 419 49.77 -31.61 -50.54
C ARG A 419 50.34 -32.99 -50.22
N ARG A 420 49.76 -33.72 -49.26
CA ARG A 420 50.10 -35.14 -48.98
C ARG A 420 49.76 -36.04 -50.17
N LEU A 421 48.61 -35.84 -50.82
CA LEU A 421 48.20 -36.60 -51.99
C LEU A 421 49.10 -36.30 -53.21
N ASP A 422 49.46 -35.03 -53.45
CA ASP A 422 50.45 -34.64 -54.46
C ASP A 422 51.81 -35.30 -54.19
N LEU A 423 52.28 -35.28 -52.94
CA LEU A 423 53.55 -35.90 -52.54
C LEU A 423 53.50 -37.43 -52.70
N GLN A 424 52.38 -38.07 -52.38
CA GLN A 424 52.21 -39.50 -52.60
C GLN A 424 52.21 -39.85 -54.10
N GLN A 425 51.60 -39.02 -54.95
CA GLN A 425 51.70 -39.18 -56.41
C GLN A 425 53.13 -38.98 -56.90
N GLN A 426 53.85 -37.97 -56.39
CA GLN A 426 55.26 -37.71 -56.72
C GLN A 426 56.19 -38.86 -56.29
N VAL A 427 55.93 -39.51 -55.14
CA VAL A 427 56.66 -40.69 -54.67
C VAL A 427 56.29 -41.94 -55.48
N ASN A 428 55.01 -42.16 -55.75
CA ASN A 428 54.55 -43.30 -56.56
C ASN A 428 55.04 -43.22 -58.03
N ALA A 429 55.38 -42.03 -58.52
CA ALA A 429 55.98 -41.79 -59.84
C ALA A 429 57.52 -41.81 -59.84
N GLN A 430 58.17 -42.03 -58.69
CA GLN A 430 59.62 -42.25 -58.60
C GLN A 430 59.90 -43.75 -58.57
N GLU A 431 60.54 -44.26 -59.62
CA GLU A 431 60.90 -45.68 -59.77
C GLU A 431 62.13 -46.08 -58.90
N MET A 432 62.15 -45.66 -57.63
CA MET A 432 63.21 -46.00 -56.67
C MET A 432 62.71 -47.01 -55.65
N SER A 433 63.47 -48.08 -55.42
CA SER A 433 63.18 -49.04 -54.34
C SER A 433 63.42 -48.40 -52.96
N ALA A 434 62.70 -48.86 -51.94
CA ALA A 434 62.96 -48.46 -50.55
C ALA A 434 64.42 -48.78 -50.13
N GLU A 435 64.96 -49.91 -50.58
CA GLU A 435 66.38 -50.26 -50.37
C GLU A 435 67.34 -49.27 -51.01
N GLU A 436 66.96 -48.67 -52.14
CA GLU A 436 67.80 -47.75 -52.90
C GLU A 436 67.79 -46.35 -52.27
N TYR A 437 66.65 -45.94 -51.75
CA TYR A 437 66.56 -44.76 -50.87
C TYR A 437 67.41 -44.93 -49.60
N GLU A 438 67.40 -46.10 -48.96
CA GLU A 438 68.27 -46.38 -47.80
C GLU A 438 69.76 -46.38 -48.16
N ARG A 439 70.15 -46.94 -49.31
CA ARG A 439 71.53 -46.86 -49.83
C ARG A 439 71.96 -45.40 -50.05
N MET A 440 71.12 -44.59 -50.69
CA MET A 440 71.39 -43.16 -50.87
C MET A 440 71.46 -42.40 -49.53
N LEU A 441 70.62 -42.74 -48.55
CA LEU A 441 70.66 -42.12 -47.22
C LEU A 441 71.96 -42.47 -46.47
N ALA A 442 72.40 -43.73 -46.57
CA ALA A 442 73.68 -44.18 -46.02
C ALA A 442 74.87 -43.49 -46.70
N GLU A 443 74.85 -43.35 -48.04
CA GLU A 443 75.88 -42.61 -48.77
C GLU A 443 75.89 -41.12 -48.43
N ARG A 444 74.71 -40.46 -48.37
CA ARG A 444 74.58 -39.07 -47.92
C ARG A 444 75.16 -38.88 -46.51
N ASN A 445 74.88 -39.81 -45.59
CA ASN A 445 75.41 -39.76 -44.24
C ASN A 445 76.94 -39.94 -44.22
N ARG A 446 77.48 -40.87 -45.03
CA ARG A 446 78.92 -41.08 -45.22
C ARG A 446 79.62 -39.84 -45.80
N LEU A 447 79.02 -39.21 -46.81
CA LEU A 447 79.51 -37.97 -47.43
C LEU A 447 79.47 -36.79 -46.46
N SER A 448 78.39 -36.63 -45.69
CA SER A 448 78.25 -35.61 -44.65
C SER A 448 79.33 -35.78 -43.57
N LYS A 449 79.54 -37.01 -43.08
CA LYS A 449 80.60 -37.33 -42.10
C LYS A 449 82.01 -37.07 -42.66
N ARG A 450 82.23 -37.34 -43.95
CA ARG A 450 83.49 -37.01 -44.65
C ARG A 450 83.69 -35.48 -44.77
N LEU A 451 82.63 -34.73 -45.03
CA LEU A 451 82.64 -33.26 -45.12
C LEU A 451 82.94 -32.63 -43.75
N GLU A 452 82.35 -33.15 -42.68
CA GLU A 452 82.66 -32.76 -41.30
C GLU A 452 84.15 -32.94 -40.98
N VAL A 453 84.70 -34.13 -41.24
CA VAL A 453 86.14 -34.43 -41.04
C VAL A 453 87.05 -33.54 -41.90
N LEU A 454 86.71 -33.30 -43.17
CA LEU A 454 87.44 -32.36 -44.03
C LEU A 454 87.35 -30.92 -43.50
N GLY A 455 86.21 -30.52 -42.93
CA GLY A 455 86.03 -29.23 -42.27
C GLY A 455 86.91 -29.05 -41.04
N GLU A 456 87.09 -30.09 -40.23
CA GLU A 456 88.03 -30.07 -39.10
C GLU A 456 89.49 -30.07 -39.55
N GLN A 457 89.84 -30.84 -40.59
CA GLN A 457 91.18 -30.81 -41.18
C GLN A 457 91.53 -29.42 -41.74
N ASN A 458 90.58 -28.78 -42.43
CA ASN A 458 90.74 -27.42 -42.94
C ASN A 458 90.87 -26.38 -41.82
N LYS A 459 90.10 -26.51 -40.72
CA LYS A 459 90.25 -25.66 -39.53
C LYS A 459 91.63 -25.79 -38.88
N LYS A 460 92.18 -27.01 -38.80
CA LYS A 460 93.54 -27.26 -38.27
C LYS A 460 94.58 -26.61 -39.18
N ALA A 461 94.56 -26.91 -40.48
CA ALA A 461 95.49 -26.33 -41.46
C ALA A 461 95.45 -24.78 -41.49
N ALA A 462 94.27 -24.17 -41.32
CA ALA A 462 94.14 -22.72 -41.21
C ALA A 462 94.73 -22.16 -39.89
N GLY A 463 94.57 -22.88 -38.77
CA GLY A 463 95.22 -22.52 -37.50
C GLY A 463 96.74 -22.66 -37.54
N ASP A 464 97.23 -23.75 -38.14
CA ASP A 464 98.66 -23.98 -38.38
C ASP A 464 99.24 -22.86 -39.27
N GLY A 465 98.55 -22.52 -40.36
CA GLY A 465 98.89 -21.41 -41.25
C GLY A 465 98.95 -20.06 -40.54
N TRP A 466 97.97 -19.73 -39.71
CA TRP A 466 97.97 -18.50 -38.91
C TRP A 466 99.13 -18.46 -37.90
N SER A 467 99.49 -19.60 -37.30
CA SER A 467 100.66 -19.70 -36.42
C SER A 467 101.98 -19.44 -37.17
N LEU A 468 102.07 -19.89 -38.43
CA LEU A 468 103.19 -19.63 -39.33
C LEU A 468 103.26 -18.15 -39.76
N GLU A 469 102.13 -17.51 -40.08
CA GLU A 469 102.06 -16.07 -40.35
C GLU A 469 102.55 -15.25 -39.15
N ILE A 470 102.12 -15.58 -37.93
CA ILE A 470 102.60 -14.92 -36.70
C ILE A 470 104.11 -15.12 -36.51
N ALA A 471 104.64 -16.31 -36.78
CA ALA A 471 106.07 -16.59 -36.70
C ALA A 471 106.89 -15.81 -37.74
N ILE A 472 106.38 -15.68 -38.98
CA ILE A 472 106.98 -14.90 -40.05
C ILE A 472 106.94 -13.40 -39.72
N ALA A 473 105.79 -12.87 -39.29
CA ALA A 473 105.64 -11.46 -38.91
C ALA A 473 106.58 -11.09 -37.75
N LYS A 474 106.74 -11.97 -36.75
CA LYS A 474 107.73 -11.78 -35.69
C LYS A 474 109.17 -11.77 -36.23
N LYS A 475 109.50 -12.64 -37.18
CA LYS A 475 110.82 -12.67 -37.81
C LYS A 475 111.10 -11.44 -38.68
N GLN A 476 110.08 -10.92 -39.36
CA GLN A 476 110.16 -9.65 -40.08
C GLN A 476 110.45 -8.50 -39.11
N ALA A 477 109.70 -8.37 -38.01
CA ALA A 477 109.95 -7.35 -36.98
C ALA A 477 111.35 -7.49 -36.32
N ASP A 478 111.80 -8.71 -36.01
CA ASP A 478 113.17 -9.00 -35.55
C ASP A 478 114.25 -8.50 -36.54
N THR A 479 113.95 -8.43 -37.84
CA THR A 479 114.86 -7.92 -38.89
C THR A 479 114.72 -6.44 -39.17
N GLU A 480 113.51 -5.86 -39.09
CA GLU A 480 113.28 -4.41 -39.20
C GLU A 480 113.97 -3.64 -38.07
N ASP A 481 113.90 -4.16 -36.83
CA ASP A 481 114.63 -3.62 -35.67
C ASP A 481 116.16 -3.64 -35.87
N ARG A 482 116.69 -4.70 -36.49
CA ARG A 482 118.12 -4.82 -36.82
C ARG A 482 118.54 -3.82 -37.89
N ILE A 483 117.72 -3.64 -38.93
CA ILE A 483 117.98 -2.67 -40.00
C ILE A 483 117.91 -1.24 -39.45
N SER A 484 116.88 -0.92 -38.66
CA SER A 484 116.73 0.37 -37.98
C SER A 484 117.92 0.73 -37.08
N LYS A 485 118.56 -0.26 -36.45
CA LYS A 485 119.80 -0.09 -35.68
C LYS A 485 121.06 -0.03 -36.55
N PHE A 486 121.07 -0.73 -37.69
CA PHE A 486 122.22 -0.77 -38.60
C PHE A 486 122.38 0.51 -39.41
N ASN A 487 121.32 1.03 -40.01
CA ASN A 487 121.36 2.20 -40.90
C ASN A 487 122.04 3.44 -40.27
N PRO A 488 121.75 3.87 -39.02
CA PRO A 488 122.45 5.00 -38.40
C PRO A 488 123.92 4.68 -38.06
N LEU A 489 124.26 3.43 -37.71
CA LEU A 489 125.64 3.01 -37.45
C LEU A 489 126.47 2.98 -38.75
N ALA A 490 125.90 2.48 -39.84
CA ALA A 490 126.52 2.47 -41.16
C ALA A 490 126.73 3.90 -41.70
N ARG A 491 125.80 4.83 -41.43
CA ARG A 491 125.97 6.27 -41.69
C ARG A 491 127.08 6.88 -40.82
N SER A 492 127.16 6.56 -39.53
CA SER A 492 128.20 7.11 -38.64
C SER A 492 129.62 6.62 -38.92
N ILE A 493 129.75 5.45 -39.59
CA ILE A 493 131.03 4.85 -40.02
C ILE A 493 131.38 5.27 -41.47
N ALA A 494 130.56 6.11 -42.12
CA ALA A 494 130.68 6.51 -43.52
C ALA A 494 130.69 5.30 -44.51
N LEU A 495 130.01 4.22 -44.12
CA LEU A 495 129.91 2.97 -44.89
C LEU A 495 128.71 2.99 -45.86
N LEU A 496 127.72 3.86 -45.61
CA LEU A 496 126.69 4.27 -46.57
C LEU A 496 126.93 5.73 -47.01
N PRO A 497 126.68 6.09 -48.28
CA PRO A 497 126.24 5.21 -49.36
C PRO A 497 127.39 4.40 -49.97
N PHE A 498 127.16 3.13 -50.29
CA PHE A 498 128.07 2.32 -51.09
C PHE A 498 127.45 1.97 -52.45
N GLN A 499 128.30 1.83 -53.47
CA GLN A 499 127.88 1.43 -54.81
C GLN A 499 127.87 -0.10 -54.90
N LEU A 500 126.76 -0.67 -55.38
CA LEU A 500 126.68 -2.09 -55.68
C LEU A 500 127.19 -2.35 -57.11
N ALA A 501 127.79 -3.53 -57.36
CA ALA A 501 128.38 -3.88 -58.66
C ALA A 501 127.39 -3.90 -59.84
N SER A 502 126.08 -3.82 -59.57
CA SER A 502 125.00 -3.65 -60.55
C SER A 502 124.70 -2.20 -60.94
N GLY A 503 125.46 -1.21 -60.44
CA GLY A 503 125.29 0.21 -60.74
C GLY A 503 124.26 0.95 -59.88
N GLY A 504 123.64 0.26 -58.91
CA GLY A 504 122.75 0.89 -57.92
C GLY A 504 123.53 1.54 -56.78
N VAL A 505 123.16 2.76 -56.39
CA VAL A 505 123.59 3.41 -55.15
C VAL A 505 122.60 3.04 -54.04
N VAL A 506 123.07 2.60 -52.88
CA VAL A 506 122.23 2.26 -51.73
C VAL A 506 122.49 3.29 -50.62
N GLU A 507 121.46 4.07 -50.27
CA GLU A 507 121.52 5.13 -49.25
C GLU A 507 120.95 4.70 -47.88
N GLU A 508 120.12 3.65 -47.87
CA GLU A 508 119.43 3.05 -46.72
C GLU A 508 119.17 1.57 -47.06
N LEU A 509 119.19 0.66 -46.08
CA LEU A 509 118.60 -0.68 -46.24
C LEU A 509 117.14 -0.64 -45.77
N GLU A 510 116.24 -1.24 -46.55
CA GLU A 510 114.83 -1.43 -46.18
C GLU A 510 114.36 -2.85 -46.53
N LEU A 511 113.31 -3.33 -45.84
CA LEU A 511 112.65 -4.61 -46.12
C LEU A 511 111.48 -4.41 -47.08
N THR A 512 111.79 -4.26 -48.37
CA THR A 512 110.75 -4.12 -49.40
C THR A 512 110.09 -5.47 -49.74
N PRO A 513 108.77 -5.64 -49.56
CA PRO A 513 108.08 -6.82 -50.07
C PRO A 513 108.04 -6.81 -51.60
N SER A 514 108.27 -7.96 -52.23
CA SER A 514 108.54 -8.09 -53.69
C SER A 514 107.38 -7.65 -54.62
N ASN A 515 106.20 -7.32 -54.08
CA ASN A 515 105.14 -6.59 -54.77
C ASN A 515 104.32 -5.76 -53.75
N PRO A 516 104.23 -4.42 -53.88
CA PRO A 516 103.60 -3.57 -52.85
C PRO A 516 102.06 -3.57 -52.85
N SER A 517 101.41 -4.04 -53.91
CA SER A 517 99.97 -3.80 -54.13
C SER A 517 99.02 -4.82 -53.51
N THR A 518 99.49 -6.04 -53.19
CA THR A 518 98.61 -7.19 -52.83
C THR A 518 99.16 -8.16 -51.79
N MET A 519 100.45 -8.10 -51.42
CA MET A 519 101.10 -8.97 -50.42
C MET A 519 100.92 -10.51 -50.63
N LEU A 520 100.65 -10.94 -51.87
CA LEU A 520 100.43 -12.34 -52.23
C LEU A 520 101.28 -12.74 -53.45
N GLN A 521 101.48 -14.05 -53.63
CA GLN A 521 101.95 -14.57 -54.92
C GLN A 521 100.94 -14.26 -56.03
N ALA A 522 101.43 -14.14 -57.26
CA ALA A 522 100.64 -13.66 -58.39
C ALA A 522 99.44 -14.58 -58.70
N GLY A 523 98.21 -14.06 -58.56
CA GLY A 523 96.99 -14.72 -59.05
C GLY A 523 95.72 -14.58 -58.19
N VAL A 524 95.79 -14.05 -56.96
CA VAL A 524 94.64 -14.06 -56.02
C VAL A 524 94.13 -12.66 -55.69
N ASP A 525 92.83 -12.39 -55.94
CA ASP A 525 92.13 -11.17 -55.48
C ASP A 525 91.22 -11.44 -54.28
N ILE A 526 91.44 -10.68 -53.20
CA ILE A 526 90.64 -10.71 -51.97
C ILE A 526 89.39 -9.82 -52.07
N LYS A 527 89.41 -8.73 -52.87
CA LYS A 527 88.39 -7.68 -52.83
C LYS A 527 87.04 -8.12 -53.39
N GLY A 528 87.02 -8.87 -54.49
CA GLY A 528 85.78 -9.25 -55.17
C GLY A 528 84.96 -10.36 -54.49
N SER A 529 85.61 -11.45 -54.07
CA SER A 529 84.92 -12.71 -53.70
C SER A 529 84.66 -12.84 -52.19
N PHE A 530 85.72 -13.03 -51.40
CA PHE A 530 85.62 -13.40 -49.97
C PHE A 530 84.81 -12.40 -49.14
N ARG A 531 85.03 -11.09 -49.35
CA ARG A 531 84.33 -10.04 -48.61
C ARG A 531 82.80 -10.13 -48.74
N ARG A 532 82.29 -10.54 -49.90
CA ARG A 532 80.85 -10.66 -50.16
C ARG A 532 80.22 -11.85 -49.42
N GLN A 533 80.93 -12.96 -49.28
CA GLN A 533 80.44 -14.12 -48.53
C GLN A 533 80.48 -13.90 -47.01
N ILE A 534 81.50 -13.19 -46.50
CA ILE A 534 81.58 -12.83 -45.07
C ILE A 534 80.41 -11.93 -44.66
N GLU A 535 80.04 -10.94 -45.48
CA GLU A 535 78.92 -10.04 -45.16
C GLU A 535 77.56 -10.78 -45.13
N VAL A 536 77.36 -11.78 -45.99
CA VAL A 536 76.15 -12.63 -46.00
C VAL A 536 76.03 -13.51 -44.75
N LEU A 537 77.15 -14.07 -44.26
CA LEU A 537 77.15 -14.81 -42.99
C LEU A 537 76.89 -13.88 -41.80
N ARG A 538 77.43 -12.66 -41.84
CA ARG A 538 77.24 -11.65 -40.80
C ARG A 538 75.79 -11.16 -40.69
N SER A 539 75.11 -10.93 -41.82
CA SER A 539 73.71 -10.51 -41.81
C SER A 539 72.78 -11.61 -41.28
N HIS A 540 72.98 -12.86 -41.72
CA HIS A 540 72.20 -14.01 -41.24
C HIS A 540 72.25 -14.16 -39.71
N GLU A 541 73.44 -14.10 -39.09
CA GLU A 541 73.56 -14.28 -37.64
C GLU A 541 73.08 -13.05 -36.86
N ALA A 542 73.22 -11.83 -37.43
CA ALA A 542 72.61 -10.62 -36.87
C ALA A 542 71.07 -10.70 -36.86
N ASP A 543 70.45 -11.29 -37.90
CA ASP A 543 69.00 -11.49 -37.94
C ASP A 543 68.53 -12.61 -37.01
N ARG A 544 69.31 -13.69 -36.82
CA ARG A 544 69.05 -14.69 -35.76
C ARG A 544 69.12 -14.06 -34.37
N TYR A 545 70.09 -13.17 -34.12
CA TYR A 545 70.18 -12.41 -32.86
C TYR A 545 68.97 -11.48 -32.66
N ARG A 546 68.54 -10.75 -33.70
CA ARG A 546 67.30 -9.93 -33.66
C ARG A 546 66.07 -10.78 -33.32
N GLN A 547 65.90 -11.93 -33.96
CA GLN A 547 64.78 -12.83 -33.70
C GLN A 547 64.79 -13.37 -32.25
N ALA A 548 65.95 -13.79 -31.74
CA ALA A 548 66.10 -14.23 -30.36
C ALA A 548 65.80 -13.09 -29.36
N SER A 549 66.33 -11.89 -29.60
CA SER A 549 66.07 -10.71 -28.75
C SER A 549 64.59 -10.30 -28.79
N LYS A 550 63.90 -10.41 -29.93
CA LYS A 550 62.47 -10.14 -30.04
C LYS A 550 61.63 -11.16 -29.25
N ARG A 551 61.96 -12.45 -29.34
CA ARG A 551 61.29 -13.50 -28.52
C ARG A 551 61.51 -13.30 -27.02
N ARG A 552 62.70 -12.86 -26.61
CA ARG A 552 62.97 -12.51 -25.21
C ARG A 552 62.08 -11.35 -24.75
N LEU A 553 61.92 -10.32 -25.59
CA LEU A 553 61.08 -9.17 -25.27
C LEU A 553 59.59 -9.58 -25.13
N THR A 554 59.04 -10.35 -26.07
CA THR A 554 57.63 -10.79 -25.97
C THR A 554 57.38 -11.69 -24.75
N MET A 555 58.30 -12.61 -24.44
CA MET A 555 58.22 -13.43 -23.23
C MET A 555 58.31 -12.59 -21.94
N GLN A 556 59.09 -11.51 -21.94
CA GLN A 556 59.17 -10.59 -20.81
C GLN A 556 57.86 -9.78 -20.67
N GLU A 557 57.32 -9.24 -21.77
CA GLU A 557 56.02 -8.56 -21.72
C GLU A 557 54.88 -9.49 -21.27
N GLU A 558 54.90 -10.76 -21.68
CA GLU A 558 53.94 -11.78 -21.24
C GLU A 558 54.09 -12.07 -19.74
N TYR A 559 55.32 -12.15 -19.22
CA TYR A 559 55.60 -12.31 -17.79
C TYR A 559 55.14 -11.11 -16.96
N GLU A 560 55.41 -9.88 -17.42
CA GLU A 560 54.98 -8.64 -16.75
C GLU A 560 53.45 -8.53 -16.70
N LYS A 561 52.75 -8.86 -17.79
CA LYS A 561 51.27 -8.96 -17.81
C LYS A 561 50.74 -10.04 -16.85
N LEU A 562 51.47 -11.14 -16.67
CA LEU A 562 51.10 -12.21 -15.76
C LEU A 562 51.30 -11.80 -14.28
N GLN A 563 52.36 -11.03 -13.98
CA GLN A 563 52.55 -10.43 -12.65
C GLN A 563 51.46 -9.42 -12.31
N GLU A 564 51.08 -8.55 -13.25
CA GLU A 564 49.97 -7.60 -13.07
C GLU A 564 48.65 -8.33 -12.80
N ALA A 565 48.36 -9.41 -13.55
CA ALA A 565 47.19 -10.24 -13.34
C ALA A 565 47.18 -10.96 -11.97
N VAL A 566 48.33 -11.41 -11.47
CA VAL A 566 48.47 -11.99 -10.13
C VAL A 566 48.24 -10.93 -9.04
N ALA A 567 48.86 -9.75 -9.15
CA ALA A 567 48.67 -8.66 -8.19
C ALA A 567 47.19 -8.20 -8.13
N ALA A 568 46.50 -8.17 -9.27
CA ALA A 568 45.06 -7.88 -9.32
C ALA A 568 44.20 -8.98 -8.66
N GLN A 569 44.55 -10.25 -8.84
CA GLN A 569 43.90 -11.38 -8.14
C GLN A 569 44.14 -11.31 -6.62
N GLU A 570 45.36 -11.00 -6.17
CA GLU A 570 45.67 -10.86 -4.75
C GLU A 570 44.92 -9.69 -4.09
N ALA A 571 44.81 -8.55 -4.79
CA ALA A 571 44.02 -7.41 -4.32
C ALA A 571 42.52 -7.74 -4.22
N GLN A 572 41.97 -8.45 -5.20
CA GLN A 572 40.58 -8.91 -5.17
C GLN A 572 40.34 -9.91 -4.02
N LEU A 573 41.25 -10.88 -3.81
CA LEU A 573 41.19 -11.82 -2.69
C LEU A 573 41.33 -11.14 -1.32
N GLY A 574 42.05 -10.02 -1.24
CA GLY A 574 42.07 -9.16 -0.04
C GLY A 574 40.70 -8.54 0.24
N SER A 575 40.12 -7.88 -0.76
CA SER A 575 38.77 -7.27 -0.69
C SER A 575 37.67 -8.28 -0.33
N ASP A 576 37.69 -9.47 -0.94
CA ASP A 576 36.72 -10.52 -0.65
C ASP A 576 36.91 -11.13 0.75
N ARG A 577 38.15 -11.21 1.27
CA ARG A 577 38.40 -11.60 2.68
C ARG A 577 37.87 -10.55 3.65
N GLU A 578 38.17 -9.27 3.44
CA GLU A 578 37.65 -8.18 4.29
C GLU A 578 36.11 -8.17 4.31
N ARG A 579 35.48 -8.45 3.16
CA ARG A 579 34.03 -8.62 3.02
C ARG A 579 33.51 -9.83 3.80
N CYS A 580 34.19 -10.98 3.73
CA CYS A 580 33.85 -12.16 4.54
C CYS A 580 33.97 -11.88 6.04
N ASP A 581 35.04 -11.21 6.48
CA ASP A 581 35.25 -10.86 7.89
C ASP A 581 34.24 -9.82 8.40
N ALA A 582 33.76 -8.92 7.53
CA ALA A 582 32.67 -8.00 7.85
C ALA A 582 31.32 -8.75 8.01
N LEU A 583 31.00 -9.66 7.08
CA LEU A 583 29.79 -10.50 7.16
C LEU A 583 29.81 -11.45 8.37
N ALA A 584 30.98 -12.02 8.70
CA ALA A 584 31.14 -12.88 9.88
C ALA A 584 30.91 -12.11 11.19
N ARG A 585 31.42 -10.87 11.29
CA ARG A 585 31.13 -9.97 12.42
C ARG A 585 29.64 -9.64 12.52
N GLN A 586 29.00 -9.27 11.42
CA GLN A 586 27.57 -8.98 11.38
C GLN A 586 26.73 -10.21 11.78
N ALA A 587 27.10 -11.41 11.34
CA ALA A 587 26.45 -12.66 11.74
C ALA A 587 26.58 -12.93 13.25
N ALA A 588 27.76 -12.71 13.83
CA ALA A 588 27.97 -12.85 15.29
C ALA A 588 27.19 -11.81 16.11
N GLU A 589 27.02 -10.58 15.59
CA GLU A 589 26.17 -9.55 16.19
C GLU A 589 24.68 -9.93 16.15
N TYR A 590 24.20 -10.52 15.03
CA TYR A 590 22.84 -11.08 14.94
C TYR A 590 22.64 -12.31 15.85
N GLU A 591 23.64 -13.20 15.96
CA GLU A 591 23.56 -14.34 16.88
C GLU A 591 23.47 -13.87 18.34
N LYS A 592 24.26 -12.86 18.71
CA LYS A 592 24.23 -12.24 20.04
C LYS A 592 22.88 -11.56 20.32
N SER A 593 22.35 -10.77 19.39
CA SER A 593 21.05 -10.12 19.58
C SER A 593 19.91 -11.14 19.69
N CYS A 594 19.91 -12.17 18.83
CA CYS A 594 18.98 -13.29 18.88
C CYS A 594 18.99 -14.00 20.25
N LYS A 595 20.18 -14.30 20.81
CA LYS A 595 20.31 -14.86 22.17
C LYS A 595 19.71 -13.95 23.24
N THR A 596 20.02 -12.65 23.24
CA THR A 596 19.43 -11.72 24.22
C THR A 596 17.92 -11.54 24.08
N VAL A 597 17.36 -11.72 22.87
CA VAL A 597 15.91 -11.72 22.63
C VAL A 597 15.28 -13.03 23.12
N GLN A 598 15.93 -14.18 22.90
CA GLN A 598 15.48 -15.47 23.42
C GLN A 598 15.50 -15.51 24.96
N GLU A 599 16.50 -14.91 25.59
CA GLU A 599 16.59 -14.76 27.05
C GLU A 599 15.44 -13.90 27.61
N ARG A 600 15.06 -12.82 26.91
CA ARG A 600 13.88 -12.02 27.27
C ARG A 600 12.58 -12.80 27.14
N TYR A 601 12.36 -13.47 26.01
CA TYR A 601 11.15 -14.29 25.81
C TYR A 601 11.01 -15.37 26.89
N LYS A 602 12.08 -16.09 27.23
CA LYS A 602 12.07 -17.06 28.35
C LYS A 602 11.77 -16.39 29.71
N ALA A 603 12.32 -15.21 29.95
CA ALA A 603 12.07 -14.48 31.19
C ALA A 603 10.62 -13.97 31.31
N ASP A 604 9.96 -13.66 30.19
CA ASP A 604 8.57 -13.23 30.12
C ASP A 604 7.58 -14.42 30.11
N GLU A 605 7.92 -15.50 29.43
CA GLU A 605 7.27 -16.82 29.50
C GLU A 605 7.20 -17.30 30.96
N SER A 606 8.34 -17.33 31.67
CA SER A 606 8.35 -17.66 33.10
C SER A 606 7.69 -16.63 34.03
N LYS A 607 7.36 -15.41 33.57
CA LYS A 607 6.46 -14.52 34.34
C LYS A 607 5.00 -14.90 34.10
N LEU A 608 4.65 -15.19 32.86
CA LEU A 608 3.30 -15.59 32.47
C LEU A 608 2.90 -16.90 33.18
N GLU A 609 3.78 -17.91 33.19
CA GLU A 609 3.57 -19.18 33.91
C GLU A 609 3.29 -18.98 35.41
N ARG A 610 3.99 -18.04 36.07
CA ARG A 610 3.74 -17.72 37.48
C ARG A 610 2.40 -17.03 37.67
N SER A 611 2.05 -16.11 36.77
CA SER A 611 0.77 -15.40 36.81
C SER A 611 -0.41 -16.34 36.55
N THR A 612 -0.30 -17.25 35.58
CA THR A 612 -1.34 -18.27 35.34
C THR A 612 -1.49 -19.18 36.55
N TYR A 613 -0.40 -19.70 37.11
CA TYR A 613 -0.44 -20.52 38.32
C TYR A 613 -1.05 -19.79 39.53
N GLU A 614 -0.76 -18.50 39.71
CA GLU A 614 -1.36 -17.68 40.77
C GLU A 614 -2.87 -17.45 40.54
N THR A 615 -3.31 -17.24 39.30
CA THR A 615 -4.74 -17.15 38.95
C THR A 615 -5.47 -18.50 39.06
N GLU A 616 -4.81 -19.62 38.75
CA GLU A 616 -5.38 -20.96 38.92
C GLU A 616 -5.51 -21.34 40.39
N ALA A 617 -4.48 -21.05 41.21
CA ALA A 617 -4.50 -21.31 42.64
C ALA A 617 -5.56 -20.46 43.36
N SER A 618 -5.64 -19.16 43.07
CA SER A 618 -6.69 -18.28 43.63
C SER A 618 -8.09 -18.65 43.12
N GLY A 619 -8.23 -18.98 41.83
CA GLY A 619 -9.48 -19.49 41.25
C GLY A 619 -9.96 -20.78 41.91
N SER A 620 -9.06 -21.73 42.17
CA SER A 620 -9.35 -22.98 42.88
C SER A 620 -9.82 -22.73 44.32
N VAL A 621 -9.16 -21.83 45.05
CA VAL A 621 -9.57 -21.43 46.40
C VAL A 621 -10.96 -20.74 46.38
N HIS A 622 -11.24 -19.90 45.39
CA HIS A 622 -12.55 -19.27 45.24
C HIS A 622 -13.66 -20.28 44.88
N LEU A 623 -13.36 -21.28 44.04
CA LEU A 623 -14.28 -22.38 43.74
C LEU A 623 -14.61 -23.19 45.00
N GLN A 624 -13.60 -23.62 45.76
CA GLN A 624 -13.79 -24.36 47.01
C GLN A 624 -14.59 -23.55 48.06
N GLN A 625 -14.40 -22.23 48.11
CA GLN A 625 -15.23 -21.33 48.94
C GLN A 625 -16.67 -21.25 48.43
N ALA A 626 -16.91 -21.26 47.12
CA ALA A 626 -18.26 -21.28 46.55
C ALA A 626 -18.97 -22.62 46.82
N GLU A 627 -18.28 -23.75 46.67
CA GLU A 627 -18.78 -25.10 46.96
C GLU A 627 -19.13 -25.28 48.44
N SER A 628 -18.28 -24.80 49.36
CA SER A 628 -18.57 -24.84 50.81
C SER A 628 -19.76 -23.95 51.19
N ARG A 629 -19.97 -22.81 50.51
CA ARG A 629 -21.17 -21.99 50.67
C ARG A 629 -22.40 -22.70 50.12
N LEU A 630 -22.34 -23.25 48.91
CA LEU A 630 -23.45 -23.96 48.27
C LEU A 630 -23.92 -25.16 49.10
N THR A 631 -22.99 -25.99 49.58
CA THR A 631 -23.31 -27.12 50.48
C THR A 631 -23.87 -26.67 51.82
N SER A 632 -23.35 -25.58 52.43
CA SER A 632 -23.93 -25.01 53.65
C SER A 632 -25.35 -24.47 53.44
N LEU A 633 -25.64 -23.91 52.26
CA LEU A 633 -26.96 -23.41 51.89
C LEU A 633 -27.95 -24.56 51.63
N GLN A 634 -27.51 -25.63 50.96
CA GLN A 634 -28.30 -26.86 50.78
C GLN A 634 -28.71 -27.46 52.12
N LEU A 635 -27.76 -27.68 53.04
CA LEU A 635 -28.05 -28.17 54.40
C LEU A 635 -29.02 -27.24 55.15
N SER A 636 -28.91 -25.92 54.96
CA SER A 636 -29.83 -24.94 55.56
C SER A 636 -31.24 -24.92 54.93
N ALA A 637 -31.37 -25.39 53.69
CA ALA A 637 -32.64 -25.53 52.98
C ALA A 637 -33.32 -26.85 53.39
N GLU A 638 -32.59 -27.97 53.33
CA GLU A 638 -33.05 -29.28 53.82
C GLU A 638 -33.55 -29.19 55.27
N HIS A 639 -32.79 -28.54 56.16
CA HIS A 639 -33.22 -28.36 57.55
C HIS A 639 -34.53 -27.56 57.68
N LYS A 640 -34.72 -26.51 56.86
CA LYS A 640 -35.97 -25.74 56.83
C LYS A 640 -37.13 -26.54 56.24
N GLU A 641 -36.88 -27.38 55.24
CA GLU A 641 -37.91 -28.30 54.71
C GLU A 641 -38.31 -29.33 55.76
N GLU A 642 -37.38 -29.85 56.56
CA GLU A 642 -37.73 -30.67 57.73
C GLU A 642 -38.54 -29.90 58.78
N GLU A 643 -38.16 -28.66 59.13
CA GLU A 643 -38.90 -27.82 60.08
C GLU A 643 -40.32 -27.52 59.60
N TRP A 644 -40.48 -27.13 58.34
CA TRP A 644 -41.79 -26.92 57.71
C TRP A 644 -42.62 -28.20 57.65
N SER A 645 -41.99 -29.35 57.35
CA SER A 645 -42.65 -30.66 57.35
C SER A 645 -43.15 -31.03 58.76
N ARG A 646 -42.30 -30.89 59.79
CA ARG A 646 -42.67 -31.10 61.21
C ARG A 646 -43.79 -30.16 61.65
N GLN A 647 -43.74 -28.87 61.28
CA GLN A 647 -44.77 -27.90 61.62
C GLN A 647 -46.09 -28.22 60.92
N ARG A 648 -46.04 -28.65 59.64
CA ARG A 648 -47.22 -29.09 58.89
C ARG A 648 -47.86 -30.33 59.51
N SER A 649 -47.09 -31.37 59.83
CA SER A 649 -47.63 -32.57 60.48
C SER A 649 -48.29 -32.27 61.82
N ARG A 650 -47.74 -31.35 62.62
CA ARG A 650 -48.39 -30.88 63.86
C ARG A 650 -49.71 -30.17 63.57
N MET A 651 -49.75 -29.28 62.57
CA MET A 651 -50.98 -28.60 62.17
C MET A 651 -52.04 -29.57 61.64
N ASP A 652 -51.64 -30.59 60.89
CA ASP A 652 -52.53 -31.66 60.41
C ASP A 652 -53.07 -32.50 61.59
N GLU A 653 -52.25 -32.78 62.62
CA GLU A 653 -52.65 -33.46 63.86
C GLU A 653 -53.60 -32.60 64.73
N ASP A 654 -53.30 -31.31 64.90
CA ASP A 654 -54.19 -30.34 65.56
C ASP A 654 -55.54 -30.23 64.81
N MET A 655 -55.53 -30.16 63.48
CA MET A 655 -56.76 -30.14 62.68
C MET A 655 -57.57 -31.44 62.82
N LEU A 656 -56.92 -32.61 62.86
CA LEU A 656 -57.59 -33.88 63.17
C LEU A 656 -58.20 -33.87 64.57
N SER A 657 -57.50 -33.34 65.57
CA SER A 657 -58.00 -33.17 66.94
C SER A 657 -59.24 -32.26 66.99
N PHE A 658 -59.21 -31.11 66.31
CA PHE A 658 -60.38 -30.22 66.19
C PHE A 658 -61.56 -30.87 65.45
N VAL A 659 -61.31 -31.65 64.39
CA VAL A 659 -62.36 -32.39 63.66
C VAL A 659 -62.99 -33.47 64.56
N VAL A 660 -62.20 -34.19 65.36
CA VAL A 660 -62.70 -35.15 66.35
C VAL A 660 -63.52 -34.44 67.43
N LEU A 661 -63.07 -33.30 67.94
CA LEU A 661 -63.79 -32.50 68.93
C LEU A 661 -65.13 -31.97 68.40
N LEU A 662 -65.15 -31.44 67.17
CA LEU A 662 -66.38 -31.00 66.50
C LEU A 662 -67.32 -32.16 66.18
N SER A 663 -66.79 -33.33 65.81
CA SER A 663 -67.56 -34.55 65.60
C SER A 663 -68.22 -35.03 66.90
N LYS A 664 -67.48 -35.00 68.01
CA LYS A 664 -68.02 -35.29 69.35
C LYS A 664 -69.10 -34.29 69.75
N MET A 665 -68.85 -32.99 69.63
CA MET A 665 -69.84 -31.94 69.94
C MET A 665 -71.12 -32.09 69.09
N LYS A 666 -70.99 -32.45 67.81
CA LYS A 666 -72.13 -32.79 66.94
C LYS A 666 -72.85 -34.05 67.41
N GLY A 667 -72.12 -35.07 67.88
CA GLY A 667 -72.68 -36.25 68.53
C GLY A 667 -73.50 -35.89 69.77
N ASP A 668 -72.92 -35.12 70.69
CA ASP A 668 -73.54 -34.68 71.93
C ASP A 668 -74.81 -33.85 71.67
N VAL A 669 -74.75 -32.87 70.75
CA VAL A 669 -75.91 -32.05 70.35
C VAL A 669 -76.99 -32.86 69.63
N THR A 670 -76.63 -33.81 68.76
CA THR A 670 -77.63 -34.69 68.11
C THR A 670 -78.19 -35.76 69.06
N GLY A 671 -77.48 -36.10 70.13
CA GLY A 671 -77.99 -36.86 71.27
C GLY A 671 -79.07 -36.07 72.01
N GLN A 672 -78.74 -34.87 72.49
CA GLN A 672 -79.68 -33.98 73.19
C GLN A 672 -80.91 -33.63 72.33
N LEU A 673 -80.75 -33.40 71.02
CA LEU A 673 -81.87 -33.20 70.12
C LEU A 673 -82.77 -34.43 69.99
N ARG A 674 -82.23 -35.66 70.04
CA ARG A 674 -83.05 -36.88 70.12
C ARG A 674 -83.76 -37.03 71.45
N GLU A 675 -83.11 -36.69 72.58
CA GLU A 675 -83.75 -36.72 73.89
C GLU A 675 -84.91 -35.73 73.98
N ILE A 676 -84.73 -34.52 73.43
CA ILE A 676 -85.78 -33.51 73.31
C ILE A 676 -86.91 -34.00 72.36
N GLN A 677 -86.57 -34.59 71.20
CA GLN A 677 -87.60 -35.17 70.32
C GLN A 677 -88.35 -36.33 70.97
N ALA A 678 -87.69 -37.19 71.75
CA ALA A 678 -88.32 -38.29 72.46
C ALA A 678 -89.24 -37.78 73.59
N ALA A 679 -88.80 -36.76 74.35
CA ALA A 679 -89.61 -36.10 75.36
C ALA A 679 -90.85 -35.41 74.76
N VAL A 680 -90.72 -34.77 73.60
CA VAL A 680 -91.84 -34.17 72.85
C VAL A 680 -92.79 -35.26 72.30
N ALA A 681 -92.27 -36.35 71.75
CA ALA A 681 -93.06 -37.45 71.20
C ALA A 681 -93.77 -38.31 72.26
N LEU A 682 -93.24 -38.35 73.50
CA LEU A 682 -93.95 -38.85 74.67
C LEU A 682 -95.08 -37.89 75.07
N LYS A 683 -94.79 -36.59 75.10
CA LYS A 683 -95.79 -35.58 75.48
C LYS A 683 -96.96 -35.47 74.48
N SER A 684 -96.72 -35.71 73.19
CA SER A 684 -97.75 -35.79 72.14
C SER A 684 -98.40 -37.18 72.03
N ARG A 685 -98.43 -37.95 73.12
CA ARG A 685 -99.05 -39.28 73.23
C ARG A 685 -99.91 -39.44 74.49
N ASP A 686 -99.86 -38.46 75.39
CA ASP A 686 -100.75 -38.30 76.54
C ASP A 686 -101.82 -37.20 76.32
N ASP A 687 -101.86 -36.61 75.11
CA ASP A 687 -102.95 -35.79 74.52
C ASP A 687 -103.60 -36.59 73.35
#